data_AF-A0A953Q9R2-F1
#
_entry.id   AF-A0A953Q9R2-F1
#
_cell.length_a   1.000
_cell.length_b   1.000
_cell.length_c   1.000
_cell.angle_alpha   90.00
_cell.angle_beta   90.00
_cell.angle_gamma   90.00
#
_symmetry.space_group_name_H-M   'P 1'
#
loop_
_entity.id
_entity.type
_entity.pdbx_description
1 polymer ?
#
loop_
_entity_poly.entity_id
_entity_poly.type
_entity_poly.pdbx_seq_one_letter_code
_entity_poly.pdbx_strand_id
1 'polypeptide(L)'
;MKCRKNLRTLFAEYNAASAADRPNTALTKLKSAILALKNPALHPSQLISRADVVADINSDIANGMLGPGSTLVSRYDDFVWVHHQVMMLGPNDPNGPNWAHRGPAFGPWHRELLKLYEAELQSAAGDPDLTLPYWDWTTDRSAADPGFPFTNDFLGGDGAGNPNDRVTGGDFAGLALNCDEEGFGFLRRHFGGDGPGLPIRANVRSCLGITPDDSSPWNLTSATATSFRNTLEGWVGPGQIHNAVHRWIGGSMEPGTSPNDPIFFFHHCNIDRLWALWEQKNPGAAPYLPDNTTPAANGLTRLNENMSTFGRTATDRYFGVDVTPSGVVNSKAIQWYDSDLPELNNETGSTLAFTNIPEGLTTYKAVKFRVKGCRTVNFRITGMPTGQFDLTSMGSEFTATPDDSAAFYYGYVWVQFVAVAGAIAPSSVDIHAYIVDQEGYFAATEGGEYPLGDFHVSLTATTVPRENNSVALVLDRSGSMSDPAGGISTKSSLLKNAVSVFNSLMLANDEIALVSFDDQIATPAPMQAVSAGAVPPVVAGNTLDPRGLTCIGGGIQQGSTELGLATHTNRSMVVLTDGMENVHPYVAELPAGTITDRTYAIGFGLPGDISTAVLQQITSNTHGDLIITGNISTAEQGFNLTKYFVQVLAGVTNMNVLLDPQGSLFFGSKHVIPFDVTDADIYADVIALCPIPQLLDFTLETPDGTTIKPTGSGPNVKYFLRPQVAFYRVTLPALAADAAGSHAGTWKATLALKDRKDINKLLNSREVAVALATGPIGESLPYSLVAHAYSNLNFDASLQQDSLAPGTKVTLRASVKQYDIPFTGTAEVWAEITGPDLSTMNLTLNNLAYGVYSASFTASQPGVYSCRVRAEGYFNSKDKFTREKTLTAATYYGNYGTTPPDDTLCQVLHCLTSEHVLTKAALERLRKLGIDAEVFRKCLEENCPKPQEHVRPKPRKPSGQKPGFNIRKESPAKPIKLPKVKSGKPVPPPPGPKVIHMFSEPAMSASALKSAAPPAGAPAFPRIVKMFSLPEDEVPMPPKSKKPKRKR
;
A
#
# COMPACT_ATOMS: atom_id res chain seq x y z
N MET A 1 -9.17 -13.06 -15.12
CA MET A 1 -10.17 -13.12 -16.22
C MET A 1 -9.57 -14.04 -17.25
N LYS A 2 -10.29 -15.00 -17.81
CA LYS A 2 -9.69 -15.88 -18.82
C LYS A 2 -9.97 -15.31 -20.21
N CYS A 3 -8.91 -15.12 -20.99
CA CYS A 3 -8.95 -14.59 -22.36
C CYS A 3 -8.54 -15.71 -23.34
N ARG A 4 -9.39 -16.01 -24.33
CA ARG A 4 -9.02 -16.82 -25.49
C ARG A 4 -8.28 -15.92 -26.46
N LYS A 5 -7.06 -16.31 -26.77
CA LYS A 5 -6.17 -15.55 -27.65
C LYS A 5 -6.22 -16.07 -29.07
N ASN A 6 -5.91 -15.21 -30.02
CA ASN A 6 -5.60 -15.65 -31.38
C ASN A 6 -4.42 -16.63 -31.34
N LEU A 7 -4.53 -17.73 -32.08
CA LEU A 7 -3.46 -18.72 -32.20
C LEU A 7 -2.13 -18.10 -32.68
N ARG A 8 -2.17 -17.09 -33.57
CA ARG A 8 -0.98 -16.34 -34.01
C ARG A 8 -0.27 -15.65 -32.85
N THR A 9 -1.01 -15.12 -31.88
CA THR A 9 -0.44 -14.53 -30.66
C THR A 9 0.32 -15.57 -29.85
N LEU A 10 -0.27 -16.75 -29.63
CA LEU A 10 0.38 -17.84 -28.89
C LEU A 10 1.65 -18.37 -29.60
N PHE A 11 1.64 -18.43 -30.94
CA PHE A 11 2.84 -18.77 -31.71
C PHE A 11 3.93 -17.69 -31.60
N ALA A 12 3.56 -16.41 -31.59
CA ALA A 12 4.51 -15.32 -31.36
C ALA A 12 5.16 -15.42 -29.96
N GLU A 13 4.35 -15.69 -28.93
CA GLU A 13 4.82 -15.95 -27.55
C GLU A 13 5.76 -17.16 -27.51
N TYR A 14 5.41 -18.28 -28.15
CA TYR A 14 6.26 -19.47 -28.24
C TYR A 14 7.60 -19.20 -28.93
N ASN A 15 7.58 -18.48 -30.05
CA ASN A 15 8.78 -18.17 -30.82
C ASN A 15 9.70 -17.18 -30.08
N ALA A 16 9.13 -16.25 -29.31
CA ALA A 16 9.87 -15.30 -28.48
C ALA A 16 10.45 -15.95 -27.21
N ALA A 17 9.86 -17.04 -26.72
CA ALA A 17 10.34 -17.75 -25.53
C ALA A 17 11.72 -18.40 -25.76
N SER A 18 12.55 -18.38 -24.71
CA SER A 18 13.84 -19.06 -24.70
C SER A 18 13.65 -20.58 -24.85
N ALA A 19 14.69 -21.29 -25.30
CA ALA A 19 14.62 -22.75 -25.43
C ALA A 19 14.25 -23.47 -24.10
N ALA A 20 14.64 -22.88 -22.95
CA ALA A 20 14.30 -23.41 -21.63
C ALA A 20 12.84 -23.15 -21.24
N ASP A 21 12.24 -22.06 -21.74
CA ASP A 21 10.88 -21.64 -21.37
C ASP A 21 9.79 -22.16 -22.32
N ARG A 22 10.15 -22.51 -23.56
CA ARG A 22 9.23 -23.08 -24.57
C ARG A 22 8.36 -24.25 -24.07
N PRO A 23 8.85 -25.19 -23.25
CA PRO A 23 8.00 -26.25 -22.68
C PRO A 23 6.86 -25.72 -21.81
N ASN A 24 7.01 -24.53 -21.22
CA ASN A 24 6.05 -23.94 -20.29
C ASN A 24 5.05 -22.98 -20.97
N THR A 25 5.17 -22.74 -22.27
CA THR A 25 4.25 -21.85 -22.99
C THR A 25 2.88 -22.48 -23.15
N ALA A 26 1.85 -21.64 -23.30
CA ALA A 26 0.48 -22.09 -23.49
C ALA A 26 0.33 -23.03 -24.70
N LEU A 27 1.01 -22.73 -25.82
CA LEU A 27 0.96 -23.54 -27.04
C LEU A 27 1.47 -24.97 -26.81
N THR A 28 2.60 -25.14 -26.12
CA THR A 28 3.19 -26.45 -25.84
C THR A 28 2.35 -27.27 -24.85
N LYS A 29 1.85 -26.60 -23.81
CA LYS A 29 0.92 -27.21 -22.83
C LYS A 29 -0.35 -27.69 -23.50
N LEU A 30 -0.94 -26.87 -24.36
CA LEU A 30 -2.14 -27.19 -25.12
C LEU A 30 -1.91 -28.42 -26.02
N LYS A 31 -0.83 -28.42 -26.81
CA LYS A 31 -0.46 -29.56 -27.66
C LYS A 31 -0.36 -30.86 -26.85
N SER A 32 0.35 -30.80 -25.73
CA SER A 32 0.58 -31.95 -24.85
C SER A 32 -0.73 -32.45 -24.22
N ALA A 33 -1.61 -31.54 -23.81
CA ALA A 33 -2.92 -31.88 -23.24
C ALA A 33 -3.83 -32.58 -24.25
N ILE A 34 -3.86 -32.13 -25.51
CA ILE A 34 -4.63 -32.78 -26.58
C ILE A 34 -4.15 -34.23 -26.79
N LEU A 35 -2.83 -34.43 -26.88
CA LEU A 35 -2.23 -35.76 -27.03
C LEU A 35 -2.50 -36.66 -25.81
N ALA A 36 -2.50 -36.09 -24.61
CA ALA A 36 -2.85 -36.80 -23.38
C ALA A 36 -4.32 -37.27 -23.39
N LEU A 37 -5.27 -36.41 -23.78
CA LEU A 37 -6.69 -36.77 -23.92
C LEU A 37 -6.93 -37.85 -24.99
N LYS A 38 -6.06 -37.92 -26.01
CA LYS A 38 -6.10 -38.98 -27.02
C LYS A 38 -5.49 -40.29 -26.54
N ASN A 39 -4.70 -40.29 -25.46
CA ASN A 39 -4.11 -41.49 -24.90
C ASN A 39 -5.08 -42.21 -23.94
N PRO A 40 -5.66 -43.36 -24.32
CA PRO A 40 -6.66 -44.06 -23.51
C PRO A 40 -6.09 -44.61 -22.19
N ALA A 41 -4.77 -44.80 -22.08
CA ALA A 41 -4.15 -45.25 -20.84
C ALA A 41 -4.08 -44.15 -19.77
N LEU A 42 -4.05 -42.88 -20.20
CA LEU A 42 -4.05 -41.72 -19.30
C LEU A 42 -5.46 -41.19 -19.08
N HIS A 43 -6.22 -41.04 -20.16
CA HIS A 43 -7.57 -40.51 -20.16
C HIS A 43 -8.50 -41.44 -20.96
N PRO A 44 -9.01 -42.51 -20.36
CA PRO A 44 -9.94 -43.43 -21.03
C PRO A 44 -11.28 -42.73 -21.33
N SER A 45 -11.98 -43.23 -22.35
CA SER A 45 -13.37 -42.82 -22.64
C SER A 45 -14.24 -42.99 -21.37
N GLN A 46 -15.06 -41.98 -21.07
CA GLN A 46 -16.05 -42.06 -19.99
C GLN A 46 -17.38 -42.63 -20.48
N LEU A 47 -17.58 -42.72 -21.80
CA LEU A 47 -18.80 -43.23 -22.40
C LEU A 47 -18.75 -44.74 -22.68
N ILE A 48 -17.56 -45.34 -22.82
CA ILE A 48 -17.43 -46.77 -23.15
C ILE A 48 -18.06 -47.71 -22.12
N SER A 49 -18.17 -47.31 -20.84
CA SER A 49 -18.80 -48.13 -19.80
C SER A 49 -20.33 -48.16 -19.89
N ARG A 50 -20.93 -47.42 -20.82
CA ARG A 50 -22.38 -47.29 -20.98
C ARG A 50 -22.88 -48.23 -22.08
N ALA A 51 -23.68 -49.21 -21.69
CA ALA A 51 -24.18 -50.24 -22.61
C ALA A 51 -25.05 -49.69 -23.75
N ASP A 52 -25.78 -48.60 -23.51
CA ASP A 52 -26.55 -47.88 -24.53
C ASP A 52 -25.62 -47.25 -25.58
N VAL A 53 -24.56 -46.54 -25.16
CA VAL A 53 -23.57 -45.95 -26.09
C VAL A 53 -22.90 -47.02 -26.95
N VAL A 54 -22.49 -48.14 -26.35
CA VAL A 54 -21.86 -49.24 -27.08
C VAL A 54 -22.83 -49.86 -28.09
N ALA A 55 -24.12 -49.95 -27.76
CA ALA A 55 -25.14 -50.42 -28.69
C ALA A 55 -25.33 -49.44 -29.87
N ASP A 56 -25.34 -48.14 -29.60
CA ASP A 56 -25.46 -47.10 -30.62
C ASP A 56 -24.26 -47.13 -31.59
N ILE A 57 -23.03 -47.24 -31.09
CA ILE A 57 -21.83 -47.40 -31.94
C ILE A 57 -21.93 -48.64 -32.83
N ASN A 58 -22.33 -49.79 -32.27
CA ASN A 58 -22.48 -51.02 -33.05
C ASN A 58 -23.60 -50.89 -34.11
N SER A 59 -24.67 -50.16 -33.78
CA SER A 59 -25.75 -49.84 -34.72
C SER A 59 -25.25 -48.94 -35.85
N ASP A 60 -24.48 -47.90 -35.53
CA ASP A 60 -23.89 -47.00 -36.54
C ASP A 60 -22.98 -47.76 -37.50
N ILE A 61 -22.16 -48.68 -36.99
CA ILE A 61 -21.33 -49.57 -37.84
C ILE A 61 -22.21 -50.47 -38.71
N ALA A 62 -23.24 -51.09 -38.14
CA ALA A 62 -24.14 -51.99 -38.88
C ALA A 62 -24.93 -51.26 -39.97
N ASN A 63 -25.26 -49.99 -39.74
CA ASN A 63 -25.97 -49.13 -40.69
C ASN A 63 -25.03 -48.42 -41.68
N GLY A 64 -23.72 -48.63 -41.57
CA GLY A 64 -22.71 -47.99 -42.43
C GLY A 64 -22.53 -46.49 -42.17
N MET A 65 -22.98 -45.98 -41.02
CA MET A 65 -22.72 -44.60 -40.57
C MET A 65 -21.32 -44.45 -39.96
N LEU A 66 -20.74 -45.54 -39.44
CA LEU A 66 -19.34 -45.60 -39.01
C LEU A 66 -18.61 -46.73 -39.72
N GLY A 67 -17.32 -46.54 -39.97
CA GLY A 67 -16.45 -47.52 -40.61
C GLY A 67 -16.21 -48.76 -39.75
N PRO A 68 -15.95 -49.93 -40.38
CA PRO A 68 -15.70 -51.17 -39.67
C PRO A 68 -14.47 -51.06 -38.75
N GLY A 69 -14.65 -51.36 -37.46
CA GLY A 69 -13.61 -51.24 -36.44
C GLY A 69 -13.68 -49.96 -35.60
N SER A 70 -14.65 -49.08 -35.85
CA SER A 70 -14.89 -47.91 -35.01
C SER A 70 -15.22 -48.31 -33.55
N THR A 71 -14.62 -47.63 -32.58
CA THR A 71 -14.80 -47.86 -31.15
C THR A 71 -14.41 -46.61 -30.36
N LEU A 72 -14.99 -46.39 -29.18
CA LEU A 72 -14.52 -45.36 -28.25
C LEU A 72 -13.40 -45.92 -27.39
N VAL A 73 -12.26 -45.22 -27.28
CA VAL A 73 -11.18 -45.65 -26.39
C VAL A 73 -10.67 -44.55 -25.47
N SER A 74 -10.63 -43.30 -25.92
CA SER A 74 -10.10 -42.18 -25.13
C SER A 74 -11.15 -41.11 -24.81
N ARG A 75 -10.82 -40.23 -23.86
CA ARG A 75 -11.68 -39.09 -23.50
C ARG A 75 -11.89 -38.13 -24.68
N TYR A 76 -10.89 -37.96 -25.54
CA TYR A 76 -11.03 -37.20 -26.79
C TYR A 76 -12.08 -37.81 -27.74
N ASP A 77 -12.11 -39.15 -27.86
CA ASP A 77 -13.05 -39.84 -28.76
C ASP A 77 -14.52 -39.62 -28.35
N ASP A 78 -14.79 -39.39 -27.06
CA ASP A 78 -16.13 -39.05 -26.57
C ASP A 78 -16.67 -37.79 -27.28
N PHE A 79 -15.83 -36.76 -27.47
CA PHE A 79 -16.23 -35.51 -28.14
C PHE A 79 -16.48 -35.73 -29.64
N VAL A 80 -15.64 -36.54 -30.31
CA VAL A 80 -15.80 -36.87 -31.74
C VAL A 80 -17.12 -37.60 -31.97
N TRP A 81 -17.40 -38.62 -31.16
CA TRP A 81 -18.59 -39.42 -31.35
C TRP A 81 -19.87 -38.66 -30.99
N VAL A 82 -19.90 -37.86 -29.91
CA VAL A 82 -21.09 -37.06 -29.57
C VAL A 82 -21.41 -36.05 -30.67
N HIS A 83 -20.40 -35.41 -31.26
CA HIS A 83 -20.58 -34.53 -32.40
C HIS A 83 -21.16 -35.28 -33.62
N HIS A 84 -20.65 -36.47 -33.92
CA HIS A 84 -21.22 -37.33 -34.97
C HIS A 84 -22.69 -37.67 -34.69
N GLN A 85 -23.04 -38.02 -33.45
CA GLN A 85 -24.43 -38.34 -33.09
C GLN A 85 -25.38 -37.17 -33.36
N VAL A 86 -25.05 -35.95 -32.95
CA VAL A 86 -25.93 -34.79 -33.20
C VAL A 86 -26.00 -34.41 -34.67
N MET A 87 -24.99 -34.78 -35.47
CA MET A 87 -24.99 -34.59 -36.92
C MET A 87 -25.93 -35.56 -37.64
N MET A 88 -25.93 -36.83 -37.23
CA MET A 88 -26.67 -37.91 -37.90
C MET A 88 -28.09 -38.14 -37.33
N LEU A 89 -28.31 -37.85 -36.05
CA LEU A 89 -29.59 -38.02 -35.36
C LEU A 89 -30.37 -36.70 -35.34
N GLY A 90 -30.93 -36.34 -36.50
CA GLY A 90 -31.91 -35.25 -36.64
C GLY A 90 -33.33 -35.77 -36.93
N PRO A 91 -34.36 -34.91 -36.93
CA PRO A 91 -35.65 -35.24 -37.54
C PRO A 91 -35.43 -35.76 -38.98
N ASN A 92 -36.27 -36.68 -39.45
CA ASN A 92 -36.25 -37.19 -40.84
C ASN A 92 -36.66 -36.12 -41.88
N ASP A 93 -35.98 -34.97 -41.88
CA ASP A 93 -36.12 -33.86 -42.82
C ASP A 93 -34.71 -33.48 -43.32
N PRO A 94 -34.40 -33.71 -44.60
CA PRO A 94 -33.11 -33.34 -45.20
C PRO A 94 -32.76 -31.86 -45.05
N ASN A 95 -33.77 -30.99 -44.92
CA ASN A 95 -33.64 -29.55 -44.78
C ASN A 95 -33.88 -29.06 -43.34
N GLY A 96 -34.26 -29.96 -42.43
CA GLY A 96 -34.59 -29.64 -41.06
C GLY A 96 -33.36 -29.39 -40.19
N PRO A 97 -33.53 -28.72 -39.04
CA PRO A 97 -32.47 -28.60 -38.06
C PRO A 97 -32.13 -29.98 -37.47
N ASN A 98 -30.85 -30.27 -37.28
CA ASN A 98 -30.43 -31.31 -36.35
C ASN A 98 -30.11 -30.66 -34.99
N TRP A 99 -29.67 -31.44 -34.00
CA TRP A 99 -29.56 -30.95 -32.62
C TRP A 99 -28.43 -29.92 -32.39
N ALA A 100 -27.48 -29.78 -33.33
CA ALA A 100 -26.33 -28.88 -33.20
C ALA A 100 -26.04 -28.04 -34.45
N HIS A 101 -26.71 -28.30 -35.57
CA HIS A 101 -26.46 -27.70 -36.88
C HIS A 101 -27.77 -27.51 -37.64
N ARG A 102 -27.69 -26.74 -38.72
CA ARG A 102 -28.79 -26.40 -39.62
C ARG A 102 -29.94 -25.77 -38.86
N GLY A 103 -29.68 -25.13 -37.71
CA GLY A 103 -30.70 -24.62 -36.83
C GLY A 103 -30.14 -23.72 -35.71
N PRO A 104 -31.03 -23.03 -34.98
CA PRO A 104 -30.67 -22.06 -33.95
C PRO A 104 -29.64 -22.52 -32.91
N ALA A 105 -29.66 -23.80 -32.53
CA ALA A 105 -28.76 -24.34 -31.51
C ALA A 105 -27.27 -24.35 -31.92
N PHE A 106 -26.95 -24.03 -33.18
CA PHE A 106 -25.58 -24.03 -33.70
C PHE A 106 -24.57 -23.30 -32.82
N GLY A 107 -24.82 -22.04 -32.50
CA GLY A 107 -23.95 -21.26 -31.60
C GLY A 107 -23.84 -21.86 -30.18
N PRO A 108 -24.96 -21.96 -29.43
CA PRO A 108 -24.90 -22.37 -28.02
C PRO A 108 -24.42 -23.81 -27.82
N TRP A 109 -24.76 -24.75 -28.72
CA TRP A 109 -24.34 -26.15 -28.60
C TRP A 109 -22.81 -26.28 -28.73
N HIS A 110 -22.22 -25.62 -29.73
CA HIS A 110 -20.77 -25.61 -29.89
C HIS A 110 -20.06 -24.85 -28.77
N ARG A 111 -20.61 -23.74 -28.28
CA ARG A 111 -20.06 -23.02 -27.12
C ARG A 111 -19.95 -23.91 -25.89
N GLU A 112 -21.00 -24.70 -25.59
CA GLU A 112 -20.94 -25.64 -24.46
C GLU A 112 -19.95 -26.78 -24.71
N LEU A 113 -19.90 -27.34 -25.92
CA LEU A 113 -18.91 -28.36 -26.28
C LEU A 113 -17.47 -27.85 -26.05
N LEU A 114 -17.17 -26.64 -26.52
CA LEU A 114 -15.87 -25.98 -26.33
C LEU A 114 -15.53 -25.77 -24.85
N LYS A 115 -16.51 -25.34 -24.05
CA LYS A 115 -16.34 -25.15 -22.60
C LYS A 115 -16.01 -26.47 -21.89
N LEU A 116 -16.71 -27.56 -22.22
CA LEU A 116 -16.44 -28.88 -21.65
C LEU A 116 -15.07 -29.40 -22.08
N TYR A 117 -14.72 -29.23 -23.35
CA TYR A 117 -13.42 -29.64 -23.89
C TYR A 117 -12.26 -28.85 -23.25
N GLU A 118 -12.41 -27.54 -23.09
CA GLU A 118 -11.43 -26.68 -22.41
C GLU A 118 -11.19 -27.10 -20.96
N ALA A 119 -12.24 -27.50 -20.23
CA ALA A 119 -12.11 -28.01 -18.86
C ALA A 119 -11.32 -29.34 -18.80
N GLU A 120 -11.54 -30.24 -19.76
CA GLU A 120 -10.77 -31.49 -19.87
C GLU A 120 -9.30 -31.22 -20.23
N LEU A 121 -9.02 -30.23 -21.08
CA LEU A 121 -7.66 -29.81 -21.40
C LEU A 121 -6.94 -29.19 -20.19
N GLN A 122 -7.62 -28.34 -19.42
CA GLN A 122 -7.09 -27.78 -18.17
C GLN A 122 -6.72 -28.89 -17.17
N SER A 123 -7.59 -29.89 -17.05
CA SER A 123 -7.37 -31.08 -16.22
C SER A 123 -6.15 -31.88 -16.69
N ALA A 124 -6.08 -32.20 -17.99
CA ALA A 124 -4.97 -32.94 -18.58
C ALA A 124 -3.63 -32.19 -18.51
N ALA A 125 -3.65 -30.87 -18.60
CA ALA A 125 -2.46 -30.02 -18.48
C ALA A 125 -2.01 -29.79 -17.02
N GLY A 126 -2.90 -30.00 -16.04
CA GLY A 126 -2.69 -29.54 -14.67
C GLY A 126 -2.61 -28.01 -14.56
N ASP A 127 -3.23 -27.31 -15.50
CA ASP A 127 -3.16 -25.85 -15.64
C ASP A 127 -4.58 -25.28 -15.73
N PRO A 128 -5.13 -24.74 -14.62
CA PRO A 128 -6.48 -24.20 -14.63
C PRO A 128 -6.60 -22.94 -15.49
N ASP A 129 -5.51 -22.25 -15.83
CA ASP A 129 -5.52 -21.01 -16.59
C ASP A 129 -5.33 -21.23 -18.09
N LEU A 130 -5.10 -22.48 -18.53
CA LEU A 130 -5.04 -22.84 -19.93
C LEU A 130 -6.38 -22.56 -20.63
N THR A 131 -6.33 -21.81 -21.72
CA THR A 131 -7.51 -21.49 -22.56
C THR A 131 -7.34 -22.02 -23.97
N LEU A 132 -8.47 -22.36 -24.61
CA LEU A 132 -8.52 -22.69 -26.03
C LEU A 132 -8.23 -21.44 -26.87
N PRO A 133 -7.28 -21.49 -27.81
CA PRO A 133 -7.12 -20.43 -28.79
C PRO A 133 -8.17 -20.52 -29.89
N TYR A 134 -8.37 -19.40 -30.58
CA TYR A 134 -9.13 -19.39 -31.83
C TYR A 134 -8.20 -19.20 -33.03
N TRP A 135 -8.58 -19.78 -34.17
CA TRP A 135 -7.88 -19.57 -35.45
C TRP A 135 -8.62 -18.53 -36.29
N ASP A 136 -8.02 -17.34 -36.48
CA ASP A 136 -8.56 -16.31 -37.36
C ASP A 136 -8.21 -16.57 -38.82
N TRP A 137 -8.90 -17.53 -39.42
CA TRP A 137 -8.76 -17.88 -40.83
C TRP A 137 -9.03 -16.71 -41.81
N THR A 138 -9.51 -15.53 -41.36
CA THR A 138 -9.64 -14.35 -42.22
C THR A 138 -8.33 -13.66 -42.55
N THR A 139 -7.32 -13.82 -41.69
CA THR A 139 -6.01 -13.15 -41.76
C THR A 139 -4.84 -14.13 -41.67
N ASP A 140 -5.05 -15.26 -40.99
CA ASP A 140 -4.08 -16.31 -40.74
C ASP A 140 -3.86 -17.21 -41.96
N ARG A 141 -3.67 -16.58 -43.12
CA ARG A 141 -3.36 -17.21 -44.41
C ARG A 141 -2.73 -16.18 -45.35
N SER A 142 -1.62 -16.51 -45.98
CA SER A 142 -1.14 -15.74 -47.13
C SER A 142 -0.45 -16.65 -48.14
N ALA A 143 -0.29 -16.18 -49.38
CA ALA A 143 0.50 -16.89 -50.38
C ALA A 143 1.97 -17.10 -49.94
N ALA A 144 2.46 -16.29 -48.97
CA ALA A 144 3.78 -16.42 -48.38
C ALA A 144 3.81 -17.33 -47.12
N ASP A 145 2.65 -17.68 -46.57
CA ASP A 145 2.50 -18.51 -45.37
C ASP A 145 1.24 -19.41 -45.48
N PRO A 146 1.21 -20.34 -46.47
CA PRO A 146 0.04 -21.21 -46.69
C PRO A 146 -0.12 -22.31 -45.63
N GLY A 147 0.89 -22.49 -44.76
CA GLY A 147 0.96 -23.57 -43.78
C GLY A 147 0.61 -23.16 -42.35
N PHE A 148 0.16 -21.94 -42.08
CA PHE A 148 -0.25 -21.54 -40.73
C PHE A 148 -1.75 -21.83 -40.51
N PRO A 149 -2.19 -22.37 -39.35
CA PRO A 149 -1.39 -22.80 -38.18
C PRO A 149 -0.82 -24.23 -38.28
N PHE A 150 -0.92 -24.85 -39.45
CA PHE A 150 -0.50 -26.21 -39.83
C PHE A 150 1.01 -26.42 -39.94
N THR A 151 1.75 -26.07 -38.88
CA THR A 151 3.19 -26.29 -38.78
C THR A 151 3.49 -27.69 -38.19
N ASN A 152 4.61 -28.29 -38.58
CA ASN A 152 5.02 -29.59 -38.04
C ASN A 152 5.29 -29.55 -36.52
N ASP A 153 5.67 -28.40 -35.96
CA ASP A 153 5.89 -28.29 -34.51
C ASP A 153 4.58 -28.24 -33.70
N PHE A 154 3.43 -28.18 -34.37
CA PHE A 154 2.11 -28.11 -33.77
C PHE A 154 1.12 -29.05 -34.46
N LEU A 155 0.26 -28.54 -35.35
CA LEU A 155 -0.88 -29.30 -35.91
C LEU A 155 -0.51 -30.29 -37.02
N GLY A 156 0.69 -30.18 -37.61
CA GLY A 156 1.02 -30.90 -38.83
C GLY A 156 0.45 -30.23 -40.08
N GLY A 157 1.06 -30.48 -41.23
CA GLY A 157 0.69 -29.88 -42.51
C GLY A 157 -0.49 -30.55 -43.22
N ASP A 158 -0.55 -30.32 -44.53
CA ASP A 158 -1.49 -30.94 -45.47
C ASP A 158 -1.26 -32.46 -45.60
N GLY A 159 -2.23 -33.15 -46.18
CA GLY A 159 -2.13 -34.57 -46.50
C GLY A 159 -1.15 -34.86 -47.62
N ALA A 160 -0.40 -35.95 -47.50
CA ALA A 160 0.31 -36.52 -48.63
C ALA A 160 -0.71 -37.29 -49.48
N GLY A 161 -1.02 -36.79 -50.69
CA GLY A 161 -2.03 -37.35 -51.61
C GLY A 161 -1.87 -38.83 -52.00
N ASN A 162 -0.91 -39.56 -51.43
CA ASN A 162 -0.86 -41.02 -51.48
C ASN A 162 -0.31 -41.63 -50.15
N PRO A 163 -1.02 -42.59 -49.53
CA PRO A 163 -2.40 -42.98 -49.81
C PRO A 163 -3.39 -42.04 -49.10
N ASN A 164 -4.37 -41.54 -49.87
CA ASN A 164 -5.60 -40.90 -49.38
C ASN A 164 -5.38 -39.65 -48.51
N ASP A 165 -4.51 -38.71 -48.90
CA ASP A 165 -4.34 -37.42 -48.22
C ASP A 165 -3.98 -37.55 -46.72
N ARG A 166 -3.22 -38.58 -46.37
CA ARG A 166 -2.80 -38.84 -45.00
C ARG A 166 -1.88 -37.72 -44.49
N VAL A 167 -2.15 -37.20 -43.30
CA VAL A 167 -1.22 -36.29 -42.61
C VAL A 167 0.02 -37.08 -42.19
N THR A 168 1.20 -36.64 -42.63
CA THR A 168 2.47 -37.38 -42.40
C THR A 168 3.47 -36.62 -41.53
N GLY A 169 3.21 -35.35 -41.23
CA GLY A 169 4.07 -34.49 -40.42
C GLY A 169 3.36 -33.92 -39.19
N GLY A 170 4.15 -33.61 -38.17
CA GLY A 170 3.69 -33.08 -36.88
C GLY A 170 3.12 -34.12 -35.92
N ASP A 171 2.89 -33.69 -34.68
CA ASP A 171 2.60 -34.60 -33.55
C ASP A 171 1.27 -35.34 -33.69
N PHE A 172 0.38 -34.87 -34.58
CA PHE A 172 -0.92 -35.49 -34.86
C PHE A 172 -0.92 -36.41 -36.10
N ALA A 173 0.18 -36.56 -36.84
CA ALA A 173 0.25 -37.44 -38.01
C ALA A 173 0.03 -38.94 -37.69
N GLY A 174 0.36 -39.34 -36.46
CA GLY A 174 0.18 -40.71 -35.97
C GLY A 174 -1.16 -40.96 -35.28
N LEU A 175 -2.09 -39.99 -35.29
CA LEU A 175 -3.33 -40.07 -34.55
C LEU A 175 -4.26 -41.14 -35.16
N ALA A 176 -4.58 -42.16 -34.36
CA ALA A 176 -5.52 -43.20 -34.74
C ALA A 176 -6.95 -42.67 -34.66
N LEU A 177 -7.73 -42.85 -35.73
CA LEU A 177 -9.15 -42.50 -35.75
C LEU A 177 -9.96 -43.70 -35.23
N ASN A 178 -10.49 -43.56 -34.02
CA ASN A 178 -11.28 -44.63 -33.40
C ASN A 178 -12.78 -44.45 -33.69
N CYS A 179 -13.24 -43.22 -33.94
CA CYS A 179 -14.57 -42.95 -34.49
C CYS A 179 -14.39 -42.42 -35.91
N ASP A 180 -14.49 -43.29 -36.91
CA ASP A 180 -14.15 -42.95 -38.29
C ASP A 180 -15.29 -43.32 -39.23
N GLU A 181 -16.01 -42.31 -39.72
CA GLU A 181 -17.11 -42.46 -40.68
C GLU A 181 -16.63 -43.06 -42.00
N GLU A 182 -15.38 -42.80 -42.38
CA GLU A 182 -14.84 -43.17 -43.70
C GLU A 182 -13.98 -44.43 -43.68
N GLY A 183 -13.54 -44.86 -42.48
CA GLY A 183 -12.85 -46.14 -42.26
C GLY A 183 -11.39 -46.19 -42.73
N PHE A 184 -10.70 -45.06 -42.80
CA PHE A 184 -9.27 -44.98 -43.16
C PHE A 184 -8.34 -45.25 -41.96
N GLY A 185 -8.76 -44.92 -40.75
CA GLY A 185 -8.04 -45.16 -39.50
C GLY A 185 -6.91 -44.17 -39.18
N PHE A 186 -6.75 -43.11 -39.96
CA PHE A 186 -5.72 -42.09 -39.78
C PHE A 186 -6.21 -40.69 -40.18
N LEU A 187 -5.64 -39.66 -39.58
CA LEU A 187 -5.95 -38.26 -39.88
C LEU A 187 -5.65 -37.90 -41.35
N ARG A 188 -6.61 -37.23 -42.01
CA ARG A 188 -6.51 -36.78 -43.41
C ARG A 188 -6.81 -35.30 -43.54
N ARG A 189 -6.12 -34.61 -44.44
CA ARG A 189 -6.34 -33.18 -44.79
C ARG A 189 -6.06 -32.99 -46.27
N HIS A 190 -6.84 -32.15 -46.94
CA HIS A 190 -6.67 -31.81 -48.34
C HIS A 190 -6.95 -30.32 -48.55
N PHE A 191 -5.94 -29.48 -48.32
CA PHE A 191 -6.11 -28.03 -48.29
C PHE A 191 -6.52 -27.45 -49.64
N GLY A 192 -7.62 -26.70 -49.64
CA GLY A 192 -8.05 -25.91 -50.80
C GLY A 192 -8.51 -26.71 -52.00
N GLY A 193 -9.09 -27.91 -51.80
CA GLY A 193 -9.72 -28.74 -52.83
C GLY A 193 -10.90 -28.06 -53.55
N ASP A 194 -11.96 -28.79 -53.89
CA ASP A 194 -13.08 -28.26 -54.71
C ASP A 194 -14.01 -27.25 -53.98
N GLY A 195 -13.70 -26.89 -52.73
CA GLY A 195 -14.46 -25.96 -51.90
C GLY A 195 -14.18 -24.47 -52.20
N PRO A 196 -15.05 -23.54 -51.75
CA PRO A 196 -14.71 -22.12 -51.74
C PRO A 196 -13.45 -21.89 -50.90
N GLY A 197 -12.58 -20.96 -51.32
CA GLY A 197 -11.43 -20.56 -50.51
C GLY A 197 -11.86 -20.06 -49.12
N LEU A 198 -10.93 -20.06 -48.15
CA LEU A 198 -11.21 -19.56 -46.80
C LEU A 198 -11.89 -18.18 -46.84
N PRO A 199 -12.81 -17.87 -45.90
CA PRO A 199 -13.51 -16.59 -45.94
C PRO A 199 -12.59 -15.42 -45.59
N ILE A 200 -12.85 -14.23 -46.15
CA ILE A 200 -12.10 -12.98 -45.89
C ILE A 200 -12.85 -12.11 -44.88
N ARG A 201 -12.15 -11.13 -44.29
CA ARG A 201 -12.76 -10.16 -43.35
C ARG A 201 -14.02 -9.49 -43.88
N ALA A 202 -14.07 -9.19 -45.19
CA ALA A 202 -15.27 -8.59 -45.80
C ALA A 202 -16.50 -9.50 -45.69
N ASN A 203 -16.35 -10.83 -45.83
CA ASN A 203 -17.44 -11.78 -45.64
C ASN A 203 -17.96 -11.74 -44.20
N VAL A 204 -17.04 -11.74 -43.22
CA VAL A 204 -17.37 -11.67 -41.80
C VAL A 204 -18.07 -10.35 -41.45
N ARG A 205 -17.56 -9.21 -41.93
CA ARG A 205 -18.21 -7.89 -41.71
C ARG A 205 -19.64 -7.86 -42.22
N SER A 206 -19.89 -8.42 -43.41
CA SER A 206 -21.26 -8.53 -43.95
C SER A 206 -22.14 -9.43 -43.08
N CYS A 207 -21.62 -10.55 -42.60
CA CYS A 207 -22.34 -11.46 -41.71
C CYS A 207 -22.70 -10.82 -40.37
N LEU A 208 -21.75 -10.16 -39.71
CA LEU A 208 -21.95 -9.51 -38.40
C LEU A 208 -23.01 -8.39 -38.42
N GLY A 209 -23.35 -7.85 -39.59
CA GLY A 209 -24.39 -6.83 -39.75
C GLY A 209 -25.82 -7.37 -39.94
N ILE A 210 -26.00 -8.68 -40.01
CA ILE A 210 -27.32 -9.30 -40.22
C ILE A 210 -28.07 -9.35 -38.89
N THR A 211 -29.34 -8.97 -38.89
CA THR A 211 -30.23 -9.12 -37.74
C THR A 211 -31.60 -9.62 -38.22
N PRO A 212 -32.35 -10.39 -37.42
CA PRO A 212 -32.00 -10.89 -36.07
C PRO A 212 -30.99 -12.06 -36.07
N ASP A 213 -30.73 -12.66 -34.89
CA ASP A 213 -29.89 -13.85 -34.72
C ASP A 213 -30.27 -14.98 -35.69
N ASP A 214 -31.54 -15.35 -35.74
CA ASP A 214 -32.08 -16.28 -36.72
C ASP A 214 -33.54 -15.92 -37.07
N SER A 215 -34.07 -16.52 -38.14
CA SER A 215 -35.45 -16.36 -38.57
C SER A 215 -36.07 -17.69 -38.99
N SER A 216 -37.41 -17.75 -38.93
CA SER A 216 -38.21 -18.82 -39.56
C SER A 216 -37.78 -19.05 -41.02
N PRO A 217 -37.68 -20.31 -41.49
CA PRO A 217 -38.14 -21.55 -40.85
C PRO A 217 -37.17 -22.18 -39.85
N TRP A 218 -36.18 -21.43 -39.34
CA TRP A 218 -35.22 -21.87 -38.32
C TRP A 218 -34.35 -23.04 -38.78
N ASN A 219 -33.98 -23.03 -40.07
CA ASN A 219 -33.20 -24.12 -40.64
C ASN A 219 -32.18 -23.65 -41.68
N LEU A 220 -31.61 -24.56 -42.47
CA LEU A 220 -30.62 -24.23 -43.51
C LEU A 220 -31.18 -23.36 -44.66
N THR A 221 -32.51 -23.28 -44.79
CA THR A 221 -33.20 -22.46 -45.80
C THR A 221 -33.57 -21.07 -45.29
N SER A 222 -33.27 -20.73 -44.02
CA SER A 222 -33.45 -19.39 -43.49
C SER A 222 -32.67 -18.36 -44.30
N ALA A 223 -33.33 -17.28 -44.71
CA ALA A 223 -32.79 -16.33 -45.68
C ALA A 223 -31.60 -15.54 -45.12
N THR A 224 -30.58 -15.29 -45.97
CA THR A 224 -29.38 -14.49 -45.61
C THR A 224 -29.73 -13.14 -45.02
N ALA A 225 -30.77 -12.47 -45.54
CA ALA A 225 -31.15 -11.12 -45.11
C ALA A 225 -31.70 -11.07 -43.67
N THR A 226 -32.09 -12.21 -43.09
CA THR A 226 -32.81 -12.28 -41.80
C THR A 226 -32.28 -13.34 -40.85
N SER A 227 -31.17 -14.01 -41.17
CA SER A 227 -30.56 -15.04 -40.32
C SER A 227 -29.05 -14.87 -40.25
N PHE A 228 -28.58 -14.33 -39.13
CA PHE A 228 -27.16 -14.29 -38.81
C PHE A 228 -26.61 -15.71 -38.65
N ARG A 229 -27.26 -16.54 -37.83
CA ARG A 229 -26.89 -17.93 -37.56
C ARG A 229 -26.65 -18.72 -38.85
N ASN A 230 -27.60 -18.71 -39.79
CA ASN A 230 -27.49 -19.51 -41.01
C ASN A 230 -26.40 -18.98 -41.98
N THR A 231 -26.15 -17.67 -41.94
CA THR A 231 -25.06 -17.05 -42.71
C THR A 231 -23.69 -17.35 -42.10
N LEU A 232 -23.58 -17.33 -40.76
CA LEU A 232 -22.38 -17.69 -40.01
C LEU A 232 -22.03 -19.18 -40.19
N GLU A 233 -23.04 -20.04 -40.05
CA GLU A 233 -22.91 -21.49 -40.28
C GLU A 233 -22.49 -21.78 -41.74
N GLY A 234 -22.94 -20.95 -42.69
CA GLY A 234 -22.49 -21.00 -44.07
C GLY A 234 -23.29 -21.96 -44.92
N TRP A 235 -24.63 -21.93 -44.81
CA TRP A 235 -25.54 -22.51 -45.82
C TRP A 235 -25.99 -21.46 -46.85
N VAL A 236 -25.96 -20.18 -46.46
CA VAL A 236 -26.37 -19.04 -47.28
C VAL A 236 -25.37 -17.90 -47.13
N GLY A 237 -25.41 -16.95 -48.07
CA GLY A 237 -24.62 -15.72 -48.01
C GLY A 237 -23.19 -15.81 -48.57
N PRO A 238 -22.49 -14.67 -48.61
CA PRO A 238 -21.19 -14.55 -49.24
C PRO A 238 -20.09 -15.21 -48.37
N GLY A 239 -19.16 -15.91 -49.00
CA GLY A 239 -17.99 -16.50 -48.33
C GLY A 239 -18.25 -17.76 -47.52
N GLN A 240 -19.51 -18.21 -47.37
CA GLN A 240 -19.92 -19.49 -46.78
C GLN A 240 -19.14 -19.87 -45.50
N ILE A 241 -19.10 -18.94 -44.53
CA ILE A 241 -18.17 -18.83 -43.40
C ILE A 241 -17.69 -20.15 -42.75
N HIS A 242 -18.48 -20.78 -41.88
CA HIS A 242 -18.06 -21.98 -41.15
C HIS A 242 -17.88 -23.18 -42.09
N ASN A 243 -18.91 -23.49 -42.88
CA ASN A 243 -18.88 -24.64 -43.78
C ASN A 243 -17.76 -24.58 -44.85
N ALA A 244 -17.32 -23.38 -45.26
CA ALA A 244 -16.20 -23.20 -46.18
C ALA A 244 -14.88 -23.61 -45.54
N VAL A 245 -14.68 -23.35 -44.25
CA VAL A 245 -13.44 -23.74 -43.56
C VAL A 245 -13.34 -25.26 -43.42
N HIS A 246 -14.45 -25.92 -43.07
CA HIS A 246 -14.52 -27.39 -43.04
C HIS A 246 -14.13 -28.00 -44.41
N ARG A 247 -14.75 -27.54 -45.50
CA ARG A 247 -14.42 -27.99 -46.87
C ARG A 247 -13.02 -27.59 -47.33
N TRP A 248 -12.52 -26.44 -46.89
CA TRP A 248 -11.18 -25.99 -47.27
C TRP A 248 -10.11 -26.86 -46.62
N ILE A 249 -10.30 -27.29 -45.38
CA ILE A 249 -9.36 -28.23 -44.75
C ILE A 249 -9.47 -29.61 -45.41
N GLY A 250 -10.69 -30.03 -45.74
CA GLY A 250 -10.94 -31.31 -46.40
C GLY A 250 -10.65 -32.51 -45.50
N GLY A 251 -10.73 -33.72 -46.07
CA GLY A 251 -10.39 -34.96 -45.38
C GLY A 251 -11.20 -35.16 -44.09
N SER A 252 -10.50 -35.36 -42.97
CA SER A 252 -11.14 -35.63 -41.68
C SER A 252 -11.97 -34.46 -41.14
N MET A 253 -11.92 -33.25 -41.71
CA MET A 253 -12.77 -32.11 -41.32
C MET A 253 -14.11 -32.04 -42.05
N GLU A 254 -14.37 -32.86 -43.07
CA GLU A 254 -15.65 -32.87 -43.79
C GLU A 254 -16.77 -33.70 -43.14
N PRO A 255 -16.54 -34.93 -42.64
CA PRO A 255 -17.61 -35.78 -42.13
C PRO A 255 -18.18 -35.30 -40.79
N GLY A 256 -19.24 -35.98 -40.31
CA GLY A 256 -19.80 -35.73 -38.98
C GLY A 256 -18.79 -36.00 -37.85
N THR A 257 -17.73 -36.74 -38.16
CA THR A 257 -16.58 -36.99 -37.28
C THR A 257 -15.47 -35.93 -37.37
N SER A 258 -15.78 -34.73 -37.88
CA SER A 258 -14.83 -33.61 -38.02
C SER A 258 -13.97 -33.25 -36.80
N PRO A 259 -14.43 -33.42 -35.55
CA PRO A 259 -13.56 -33.19 -34.38
C PRO A 259 -12.39 -34.17 -34.26
N ASN A 260 -12.27 -35.20 -35.12
CA ASN A 260 -11.06 -36.01 -35.22
C ASN A 260 -9.81 -35.19 -35.54
N ASP A 261 -9.97 -34.07 -36.26
CA ASP A 261 -8.91 -33.11 -36.47
C ASP A 261 -8.93 -32.05 -35.34
N PRO A 262 -7.85 -31.91 -34.54
CA PRO A 262 -7.81 -30.92 -33.45
C PRO A 262 -8.06 -29.48 -33.88
N ILE A 263 -7.84 -29.12 -35.16
CA ILE A 263 -8.15 -27.78 -35.67
C ILE A 263 -9.64 -27.43 -35.55
N PHE A 264 -10.53 -28.44 -35.49
CA PHE A 264 -11.97 -28.27 -35.28
C PHE A 264 -12.26 -27.32 -34.11
N PHE A 265 -11.63 -27.57 -32.96
CA PHE A 265 -11.88 -26.79 -31.75
C PHE A 265 -11.42 -25.33 -31.88
N PHE A 266 -10.32 -25.07 -32.59
CA PHE A 266 -9.83 -23.70 -32.79
C PHE A 266 -10.64 -22.96 -33.86
N HIS A 267 -11.11 -23.67 -34.88
CA HIS A 267 -12.07 -23.14 -35.84
C HIS A 267 -13.38 -22.74 -35.17
N HIS A 268 -13.95 -23.64 -34.35
CA HIS A 268 -15.19 -23.39 -33.62
C HIS A 268 -15.04 -22.33 -32.53
N CYS A 269 -13.86 -22.18 -31.90
CA CYS A 269 -13.59 -21.02 -31.05
C CYS A 269 -13.65 -19.70 -31.83
N ASN A 270 -13.26 -19.68 -33.11
CA ASN A 270 -13.41 -18.48 -33.94
C ASN A 270 -14.88 -18.24 -34.31
N ILE A 271 -15.65 -19.29 -34.59
CA ILE A 271 -17.10 -19.16 -34.82
C ILE A 271 -17.81 -18.61 -33.58
N ASP A 272 -17.48 -19.16 -32.40
CA ASP A 272 -18.01 -18.70 -31.12
C ASP A 272 -17.65 -17.24 -30.83
N ARG A 273 -16.41 -16.85 -31.11
CA ARG A 273 -15.94 -15.47 -31.06
C ARG A 273 -16.74 -14.56 -31.99
N LEU A 274 -17.00 -14.97 -33.23
CA LEU A 274 -17.80 -14.16 -34.16
C LEU A 274 -19.24 -13.98 -33.67
N TRP A 275 -19.83 -14.98 -33.00
CA TRP A 275 -21.13 -14.82 -32.35
C TRP A 275 -21.06 -13.82 -31.17
N ALA A 276 -20.04 -13.91 -30.32
CA ALA A 276 -19.80 -12.94 -29.25
C ALA A 276 -19.61 -11.50 -29.77
N LEU A 277 -18.91 -11.34 -30.90
CA LEU A 277 -18.77 -10.04 -31.57
C LEU A 277 -20.09 -9.54 -32.15
N TRP A 278 -20.92 -10.43 -32.69
CA TRP A 278 -22.25 -10.08 -33.20
C TRP A 278 -23.16 -9.57 -32.08
N GLU A 279 -23.16 -10.21 -30.91
CA GLU A 279 -23.90 -9.76 -29.72
C GLU A 279 -23.50 -8.33 -29.32
N GLN A 280 -22.20 -8.04 -29.34
CA GLN A 280 -21.65 -6.72 -28.98
C GLN A 280 -21.94 -5.66 -30.04
N LYS A 281 -21.97 -6.04 -31.32
CA LYS A 281 -22.28 -5.14 -32.44
C LYS A 281 -23.77 -4.83 -32.56
N ASN A 282 -24.63 -5.75 -32.12
CA ASN A 282 -26.08 -5.66 -32.25
C ASN A 282 -26.78 -5.73 -30.87
N PRO A 283 -26.47 -4.84 -29.90
CA PRO A 283 -26.97 -4.94 -28.53
C PRO A 283 -28.50 -4.78 -28.41
N GLY A 284 -29.17 -4.28 -29.45
CA GLY A 284 -30.63 -4.16 -29.51
C GLY A 284 -31.34 -5.38 -30.12
N ALA A 285 -30.61 -6.34 -30.70
CA ALA A 285 -31.19 -7.57 -31.23
C ALA A 285 -31.40 -8.58 -30.09
N ALA A 286 -32.40 -9.45 -30.23
CA ALA A 286 -32.52 -10.60 -29.33
C ALA A 286 -31.28 -11.48 -29.51
N PRO A 287 -30.59 -11.88 -28.42
CA PRO A 287 -29.31 -12.56 -28.52
C PRO A 287 -29.44 -14.02 -29.00
N TYR A 288 -30.66 -14.54 -29.04
CA TYR A 288 -31.00 -15.86 -29.57
C TYR A 288 -32.46 -15.88 -30.03
N LEU A 289 -32.74 -16.48 -31.18
CA LEU A 289 -34.09 -16.85 -31.61
C LEU A 289 -34.11 -18.28 -32.17
N PRO A 290 -35.19 -19.06 -31.96
CA PRO A 290 -36.49 -18.65 -31.42
C PRO A 290 -36.55 -18.63 -29.90
N ASP A 291 -37.37 -17.72 -29.38
CA ASP A 291 -37.75 -17.73 -27.96
C ASP A 291 -38.81 -18.80 -27.65
N ASN A 292 -39.19 -18.90 -26.38
CA ASN A 292 -40.18 -19.87 -25.92
C ASN A 292 -41.63 -19.58 -26.37
N THR A 293 -41.91 -18.44 -27.02
CA THR A 293 -43.24 -18.14 -27.58
C THR A 293 -43.46 -18.83 -28.94
N THR A 294 -42.38 -19.21 -29.61
CA THR A 294 -42.44 -20.01 -30.85
C THR A 294 -42.97 -21.41 -30.54
N PRO A 295 -43.91 -21.97 -31.34
CA PRO A 295 -44.39 -23.34 -31.16
C PRO A 295 -43.25 -24.36 -31.19
N ALA A 296 -43.29 -25.33 -30.27
CA ALA A 296 -42.34 -26.43 -30.28
C ALA A 296 -42.48 -27.24 -31.59
N ALA A 297 -41.36 -27.60 -32.19
CA ALA A 297 -41.28 -28.42 -33.38
C ALA A 297 -40.13 -29.42 -33.23
N ASN A 298 -40.23 -30.56 -33.91
CA ASN A 298 -39.19 -31.59 -33.82
C ASN A 298 -37.84 -31.05 -34.37
N GLY A 299 -36.77 -31.18 -33.59
CA GLY A 299 -35.42 -30.68 -33.94
C GLY A 299 -35.19 -29.19 -33.68
N LEU A 300 -36.22 -28.42 -33.30
CA LEU A 300 -36.08 -27.01 -32.96
C LEU A 300 -35.78 -26.84 -31.48
N THR A 301 -34.66 -26.19 -31.14
CA THR A 301 -34.31 -25.87 -29.75
C THR A 301 -34.62 -24.40 -29.46
N ARG A 302 -35.60 -24.14 -28.57
CA ARG A 302 -35.95 -22.78 -28.12
C ARG A 302 -35.03 -22.33 -26.99
N LEU A 303 -35.05 -21.02 -26.72
CA LEU A 303 -34.15 -20.35 -25.76
C LEU A 303 -33.98 -21.07 -24.39
N ASN A 304 -35.06 -21.55 -23.79
CA ASN A 304 -35.03 -22.25 -22.50
C ASN A 304 -35.28 -23.77 -22.60
N GLU A 305 -35.12 -24.36 -23.77
CA GLU A 305 -35.15 -25.81 -23.91
C GLU A 305 -33.75 -26.38 -23.72
N ASN A 306 -33.68 -27.56 -23.12
CA ASN A 306 -32.40 -28.26 -22.98
C ASN A 306 -31.88 -28.60 -24.37
N MET A 307 -30.61 -28.29 -24.61
CA MET A 307 -29.92 -28.78 -25.80
C MET A 307 -29.77 -30.29 -25.67
N SER A 308 -30.30 -31.03 -26.65
CA SER A 308 -30.23 -32.50 -26.70
C SER A 308 -28.77 -32.96 -26.54
N THR A 309 -28.59 -34.20 -26.06
CA THR A 309 -27.29 -34.89 -25.84
C THR A 309 -26.43 -34.40 -24.67
N PHE A 310 -26.70 -33.23 -24.10
CA PHE A 310 -26.03 -32.78 -22.87
C PHE A 310 -26.74 -33.24 -21.58
N GLY A 311 -28.08 -33.37 -21.57
CA GLY A 311 -28.93 -33.56 -20.38
C GLY A 311 -28.74 -34.83 -19.52
N ARG A 312 -29.52 -34.90 -18.42
CA ARG A 312 -29.48 -35.99 -17.40
C ARG A 312 -30.55 -37.08 -17.54
N THR A 313 -31.53 -36.86 -18.39
CA THR A 313 -32.67 -37.79 -18.58
C THR A 313 -32.24 -39.03 -19.35
N ALA A 314 -33.10 -40.06 -19.42
CA ALA A 314 -32.77 -41.29 -20.13
C ALA A 314 -32.57 -41.12 -21.65
N THR A 315 -33.03 -40.00 -22.21
CA THR A 315 -33.11 -39.72 -23.66
C THR A 315 -32.02 -38.77 -24.17
N ASP A 316 -31.39 -37.97 -23.29
CA ASP A 316 -30.47 -36.88 -23.70
C ASP A 316 -29.07 -37.02 -23.11
N ARG A 317 -28.48 -38.22 -23.17
CA ARG A 317 -27.36 -38.61 -22.30
C ARG A 317 -26.00 -38.67 -22.98
N TYR A 318 -25.08 -37.71 -22.84
CA TYR A 318 -23.64 -38.04 -22.93
C TYR A 318 -22.77 -37.31 -21.88
N PHE A 319 -23.01 -36.03 -21.63
CA PHE A 319 -22.22 -35.27 -20.65
C PHE A 319 -22.89 -35.08 -19.28
N GLY A 320 -24.21 -35.30 -19.15
CA GLY A 320 -24.92 -35.29 -17.86
C GLY A 320 -25.16 -33.90 -17.25
N VAL A 321 -25.19 -32.87 -18.08
CA VAL A 321 -25.39 -31.46 -17.73
C VAL A 321 -26.64 -30.94 -18.44
N ASP A 322 -27.67 -30.56 -17.67
CA ASP A 322 -28.81 -29.86 -18.26
C ASP A 322 -28.37 -28.42 -18.60
N VAL A 323 -28.39 -28.10 -19.89
CA VAL A 323 -27.92 -26.82 -20.42
C VAL A 323 -28.88 -26.33 -21.50
N THR A 324 -29.20 -25.04 -21.45
CA THR A 324 -30.10 -24.36 -22.39
C THR A 324 -29.32 -23.28 -23.14
N PRO A 325 -29.79 -22.83 -24.32
CA PRO A 325 -29.23 -21.66 -24.99
C PRO A 325 -29.14 -20.44 -24.06
N SER A 326 -30.16 -20.18 -23.25
CA SER A 326 -30.16 -19.06 -22.28
C SER A 326 -29.03 -19.12 -21.25
N GLY A 327 -28.57 -20.32 -20.89
CA GLY A 327 -27.47 -20.50 -19.95
C GLY A 327 -26.08 -20.19 -20.53
N VAL A 328 -25.94 -20.18 -21.85
CA VAL A 328 -24.64 -20.02 -22.54
C VAL A 328 -24.60 -18.87 -23.55
N VAL A 329 -25.72 -18.18 -23.78
CA VAL A 329 -25.79 -17.06 -24.73
C VAL A 329 -24.84 -15.91 -24.35
N ASN A 330 -24.59 -15.65 -23.06
CA ASN A 330 -23.63 -14.64 -22.66
C ASN A 330 -22.20 -15.20 -22.63
N SER A 331 -21.46 -15.02 -23.73
CA SER A 331 -20.05 -15.42 -23.86
C SER A 331 -19.20 -14.92 -22.69
N LYS A 332 -19.25 -13.62 -22.37
CA LYS A 332 -18.45 -12.95 -21.32
C LYS A 332 -18.68 -13.48 -19.90
N ALA A 333 -19.79 -14.18 -19.65
CA ALA A 333 -20.04 -14.87 -18.38
C ALA A 333 -19.27 -16.19 -18.26
N ILE A 334 -18.85 -16.75 -19.39
CA ILE A 334 -18.08 -17.99 -19.49
C ILE A 334 -16.60 -17.65 -19.71
N GLN A 335 -16.32 -16.86 -20.75
CA GLN A 335 -14.98 -16.63 -21.28
C GLN A 335 -14.93 -15.31 -22.07
N TRP A 336 -13.76 -14.67 -22.08
CA TRP A 336 -13.51 -13.49 -22.91
C TRP A 336 -12.64 -13.84 -24.12
N TYR A 337 -12.79 -13.10 -25.20
CA TYR A 337 -11.89 -13.10 -26.34
C TYR A 337 -11.03 -11.82 -26.32
N ASP A 338 -9.79 -11.92 -26.79
CA ASP A 338 -8.90 -10.75 -27.01
C ASP A 338 -9.43 -9.76 -28.07
N SER A 339 -10.56 -10.06 -28.70
CA SER A 339 -11.28 -9.20 -29.63
C SER A 339 -12.48 -8.48 -29.02
N ASP A 340 -12.92 -8.89 -27.82
CA ASP A 340 -14.09 -8.32 -27.15
C ASP A 340 -13.89 -6.84 -26.80
N LEU A 341 -14.97 -6.06 -26.89
CA LEU A 341 -15.00 -4.70 -26.38
C LEU A 341 -14.81 -4.71 -24.86
N PRO A 342 -13.83 -3.96 -24.34
CA PRO A 342 -13.61 -3.83 -22.90
C PRO A 342 -14.73 -3.02 -22.25
N GLU A 343 -15.02 -3.35 -21.00
CA GLU A 343 -15.97 -2.64 -20.14
C GLU A 343 -15.20 -1.65 -19.25
N LEU A 344 -15.61 -0.37 -19.30
CA LEU A 344 -14.96 0.71 -18.57
C LEU A 344 -15.87 1.25 -17.46
N ASN A 345 -15.29 1.47 -16.28
CA ASN A 345 -15.93 2.18 -15.18
C ASN A 345 -15.01 3.28 -14.65
N ASN A 346 -15.47 4.53 -14.68
CA ASN A 346 -14.75 5.65 -14.06
C ASN A 346 -14.95 5.60 -12.53
N GLU A 347 -13.95 5.09 -11.81
CA GLU A 347 -13.98 4.98 -10.34
C GLU A 347 -13.74 6.32 -9.64
N THR A 348 -13.14 7.30 -10.31
CA THR A 348 -13.02 8.67 -9.78
C THR A 348 -14.39 9.37 -9.76
N GLY A 349 -15.29 9.01 -10.68
CA GLY A 349 -16.58 9.67 -10.85
C GLY A 349 -16.46 10.98 -11.64
N SER A 350 -17.47 11.85 -11.53
CA SER A 350 -17.58 13.08 -12.32
C SER A 350 -16.69 14.23 -11.83
N THR A 351 -16.04 14.09 -10.68
CA THR A 351 -15.27 15.16 -10.05
C THR A 351 -13.94 14.65 -9.51
N LEU A 352 -12.84 15.28 -9.93
CA LEU A 352 -11.51 15.07 -9.35
C LEU A 352 -11.15 16.26 -8.46
N ALA A 353 -11.05 16.02 -7.15
CA ALA A 353 -10.82 17.05 -6.15
C ALA A 353 -9.36 17.07 -5.64
N PHE A 354 -8.76 18.26 -5.67
CA PHE A 354 -7.46 18.58 -5.09
C PHE A 354 -7.67 19.34 -3.77
N THR A 355 -7.81 18.59 -2.67
CA THR A 355 -8.18 19.17 -1.37
C THR A 355 -6.95 19.58 -0.55
N ASN A 356 -7.00 20.79 0.00
CA ASN A 356 -6.06 21.36 0.97
C ASN A 356 -4.60 21.30 0.52
N ILE A 357 -4.34 21.73 -0.71
CA ILE A 357 -2.98 21.75 -1.27
C ILE A 357 -2.24 23.01 -0.80
N PRO A 358 -1.07 22.89 -0.15
CA PRO A 358 -0.30 24.05 0.30
C PRO A 358 0.09 24.97 -0.86
N GLU A 359 -0.07 26.28 -0.66
CA GLU A 359 0.30 27.31 -1.63
C GLU A 359 1.74 27.17 -2.15
N GLY A 360 1.94 27.40 -3.45
CA GLY A 360 3.23 27.33 -4.13
C GLY A 360 3.68 25.92 -4.51
N LEU A 361 2.89 24.89 -4.23
CA LEU A 361 3.16 23.52 -4.66
C LEU A 361 2.43 23.16 -5.96
N THR A 362 3.08 22.33 -6.77
CA THR A 362 2.46 21.64 -7.90
C THR A 362 2.21 20.20 -7.49
N THR A 363 0.99 19.72 -7.70
CA THR A 363 0.56 18.36 -7.36
C THR A 363 -0.11 17.72 -8.56
N TYR A 364 -0.19 16.40 -8.55
CA TYR A 364 -0.76 15.61 -9.64
C TYR A 364 -1.78 14.63 -9.08
N LYS A 365 -2.90 14.43 -9.79
CA LYS A 365 -3.87 13.36 -9.48
C LYS A 365 -4.39 12.75 -10.78
N ALA A 366 -4.83 11.50 -10.71
CA ALA A 366 -5.37 10.77 -11.85
C ALA A 366 -6.89 10.60 -11.79
N VAL A 367 -7.53 10.71 -12.95
CA VAL A 367 -8.82 10.07 -13.20
C VAL A 367 -8.58 8.58 -13.42
N LYS A 368 -9.25 7.75 -12.64
CA LYS A 368 -9.03 6.31 -12.53
C LYS A 368 -10.15 5.54 -13.21
N PHE A 369 -9.79 4.73 -14.20
CA PHE A 369 -10.71 3.87 -14.94
C PHE A 369 -10.43 2.42 -14.62
N ARG A 370 -11.41 1.71 -14.06
CA ARG A 370 -11.39 0.25 -13.98
C ARG A 370 -11.78 -0.32 -15.33
N VAL A 371 -10.90 -1.11 -15.91
CA VAL A 371 -11.09 -1.73 -17.23
C VAL A 371 -11.18 -3.23 -17.07
N LYS A 372 -12.26 -3.81 -17.58
CA LYS A 372 -12.51 -5.25 -17.62
C LYS A 372 -12.52 -5.68 -19.10
N GLY A 373 -11.49 -6.40 -19.52
CA GLY A 373 -11.40 -6.98 -20.85
C GLY A 373 -9.99 -7.49 -21.16
N CYS A 374 -9.78 -7.91 -22.40
CA CYS A 374 -8.52 -8.51 -22.86
C CYS A 374 -7.76 -7.60 -23.85
N ARG A 375 -8.20 -6.34 -24.02
CA ARG A 375 -7.67 -5.40 -25.03
C ARG A 375 -6.98 -4.22 -24.38
N THR A 376 -5.87 -3.78 -24.96
CA THR A 376 -5.28 -2.48 -24.59
C THR A 376 -6.28 -1.35 -24.84
N VAL A 377 -6.48 -0.50 -23.85
CA VAL A 377 -7.34 0.69 -23.91
C VAL A 377 -6.48 1.94 -23.90
N ASN A 378 -6.78 2.87 -24.79
CA ASN A 378 -6.12 4.17 -24.86
C ASN A 378 -7.06 5.27 -24.38
N PHE A 379 -6.48 6.30 -23.80
CA PHE A 379 -7.17 7.50 -23.33
C PHE A 379 -6.48 8.72 -23.93
N ARG A 380 -7.28 9.64 -24.46
CA ARG A 380 -6.80 10.93 -25.00
C ARG A 380 -7.55 12.05 -24.32
N ILE A 381 -6.83 13.04 -23.78
CA ILE A 381 -7.44 14.28 -23.32
C ILE A 381 -7.82 15.12 -24.54
N THR A 382 -9.11 15.40 -24.68
CA THR A 382 -9.69 16.17 -25.80
C THR A 382 -10.10 17.58 -25.37
N GLY A 383 -10.47 17.75 -24.10
CA GLY A 383 -10.79 19.04 -23.48
C GLY A 383 -9.74 19.40 -22.45
N MET A 384 -8.98 20.47 -22.72
CA MET A 384 -7.85 20.87 -21.88
C MET A 384 -8.32 21.58 -20.61
N PRO A 385 -7.70 21.28 -19.45
CA PRO A 385 -7.91 22.06 -18.24
C PRO A 385 -7.40 23.50 -18.41
N THR A 386 -7.86 24.39 -17.55
CA THR A 386 -7.58 25.83 -17.58
C THR A 386 -7.28 26.38 -16.19
N GLY A 387 -6.74 27.60 -16.14
CA GLY A 387 -6.42 28.28 -14.89
C GLY A 387 -5.19 27.68 -14.22
N GLN A 388 -5.38 27.14 -13.03
CA GLN A 388 -4.33 26.53 -12.21
C GLN A 388 -4.19 25.01 -12.46
N PHE A 389 -5.01 24.46 -13.35
CA PHE A 389 -4.95 23.07 -13.77
C PHE A 389 -4.29 22.98 -15.15
N ASP A 390 -3.45 21.96 -15.36
CA ASP A 390 -2.74 21.74 -16.62
C ASP A 390 -2.51 20.24 -16.88
N LEU A 391 -1.97 19.92 -18.06
CA LEU A 391 -1.43 18.60 -18.33
C LEU A 391 -0.14 18.35 -17.56
N THR A 392 0.16 17.06 -17.41
CA THR A 392 1.45 16.63 -16.90
C THR A 392 2.50 16.57 -18.02
N SER A 393 3.76 16.36 -17.65
CA SER A 393 4.83 16.09 -18.63
C SER A 393 4.63 14.81 -19.44
N MET A 394 3.69 13.93 -19.05
CA MET A 394 3.34 12.73 -19.83
C MET A 394 2.51 13.06 -21.09
N GLY A 395 2.03 14.30 -21.23
CA GLY A 395 1.22 14.72 -22.37
C GLY A 395 -0.26 14.40 -22.20
N SER A 396 -0.95 14.23 -23.32
CA SER A 396 -2.41 14.06 -23.39
C SER A 396 -2.88 12.65 -23.71
N GLU A 397 -1.97 11.70 -23.96
CA GLU A 397 -2.30 10.31 -24.29
C GLU A 397 -1.79 9.35 -23.23
N PHE A 398 -2.63 8.38 -22.87
CA PHE A 398 -2.37 7.38 -21.84
C PHE A 398 -2.84 6.01 -22.33
N THR A 399 -2.16 4.95 -21.91
CA THR A 399 -2.48 3.58 -22.31
C THR A 399 -2.59 2.68 -21.09
N ALA A 400 -3.58 1.79 -21.11
CA ALA A 400 -3.78 0.74 -20.12
C ALA A 400 -3.72 -0.62 -20.82
N THR A 401 -2.73 -1.43 -20.45
CA THR A 401 -2.52 -2.76 -21.01
C THR A 401 -3.10 -3.83 -20.07
N PRO A 402 -3.84 -4.82 -20.59
CA PRO A 402 -4.40 -5.89 -19.78
C PRO A 402 -3.31 -6.77 -19.13
N ASP A 403 -3.62 -7.26 -17.95
CA ASP A 403 -2.89 -8.32 -17.26
C ASP A 403 -3.79 -9.57 -17.22
N ASP A 404 -3.38 -10.61 -17.94
CA ASP A 404 -4.14 -11.86 -18.08
C ASP A 404 -4.36 -12.58 -16.73
N SER A 405 -3.51 -12.30 -15.73
CA SER A 405 -3.65 -12.88 -14.38
C SER A 405 -4.69 -12.15 -13.52
N ALA A 406 -5.07 -10.94 -13.90
CA ALA A 406 -5.98 -10.10 -13.14
C ALA A 406 -7.44 -10.22 -13.60
N ALA A 407 -8.39 -9.91 -12.71
CA ALA A 407 -9.81 -9.85 -13.07
C ALA A 407 -10.19 -8.55 -13.82
N PHE A 408 -9.35 -7.52 -13.68
CA PHE A 408 -9.46 -6.20 -14.30
C PHE A 408 -8.09 -5.50 -14.13
N TYR A 409 -7.87 -4.43 -14.90
CA TYR A 409 -6.69 -3.57 -14.81
C TYR A 409 -7.14 -2.11 -14.77
N TYR A 410 -6.21 -1.20 -14.48
CA TYR A 410 -6.52 0.22 -14.32
C TYR A 410 -5.89 1.06 -15.43
N GLY A 411 -6.67 1.99 -15.96
CA GLY A 411 -6.19 3.14 -16.74
C GLY A 411 -6.18 4.39 -15.87
N TYR A 412 -5.11 5.18 -15.99
CA TYR A 412 -4.93 6.41 -15.23
C TYR A 412 -4.68 7.57 -16.19
N VAL A 413 -5.49 8.61 -16.08
CA VAL A 413 -5.34 9.85 -16.85
C VAL A 413 -4.95 10.96 -15.89
N TRP A 414 -3.72 11.43 -15.96
CA TRP A 414 -3.14 12.34 -14.97
C TRP A 414 -3.37 13.81 -15.31
N VAL A 415 -3.67 14.59 -14.27
CA VAL A 415 -3.90 16.03 -14.32
C VAL A 415 -3.02 16.72 -13.28
N GLN A 416 -2.44 17.86 -13.68
CA GLN A 416 -1.63 18.72 -12.81
C GLN A 416 -2.48 19.83 -12.19
N PHE A 417 -2.16 20.23 -10.97
CA PHE A 417 -2.69 21.43 -10.31
C PHE A 417 -1.56 22.21 -9.63
N VAL A 418 -1.55 23.54 -9.80
CA VAL A 418 -0.61 24.46 -9.15
C VAL A 418 -1.36 25.28 -8.10
N ALA A 419 -1.04 25.07 -6.82
CA ALA A 419 -1.68 25.77 -5.72
C ALA A 419 -1.22 27.23 -5.64
N VAL A 420 -2.18 28.14 -5.63
CA VAL A 420 -1.97 29.59 -5.43
C VAL A 420 -2.87 30.10 -4.30
N ALA A 421 -2.52 31.27 -3.74
CA ALA A 421 -3.33 31.91 -2.74
C ALA A 421 -4.68 32.38 -3.30
N GLY A 422 -5.75 32.21 -2.52
CA GLY A 422 -7.09 32.69 -2.85
C GLY A 422 -7.99 31.64 -3.53
N ALA A 423 -9.12 32.10 -4.07
CA ALA A 423 -10.13 31.23 -4.67
C ALA A 423 -9.63 30.61 -5.98
N ILE A 424 -9.75 29.30 -6.11
CA ILE A 424 -9.44 28.57 -7.34
C ILE A 424 -10.70 28.47 -8.20
N ALA A 425 -10.61 28.92 -9.44
CA ALA A 425 -11.70 28.75 -10.40
C ALA A 425 -11.87 27.25 -10.73
N PRO A 426 -13.11 26.73 -10.78
CA PRO A 426 -13.33 25.36 -11.22
C PRO A 426 -12.88 25.20 -12.68
N SER A 427 -12.41 24.01 -13.01
CA SER A 427 -12.01 23.64 -14.37
C SER A 427 -12.60 22.28 -14.73
N SER A 428 -12.24 21.74 -15.88
CA SER A 428 -12.65 20.40 -16.31
C SER A 428 -11.63 19.79 -17.25
N VAL A 429 -11.65 18.47 -17.36
CA VAL A 429 -10.93 17.72 -18.39
C VAL A 429 -11.92 16.80 -19.11
N ASP A 430 -11.86 16.78 -20.44
CA ASP A 430 -12.62 15.82 -21.25
C ASP A 430 -11.68 14.72 -21.73
N ILE A 431 -12.10 13.48 -21.52
CA ILE A 431 -11.29 12.29 -21.77
C ILE A 431 -12.04 11.40 -22.77
N HIS A 432 -11.40 11.14 -23.91
CA HIS A 432 -11.84 10.18 -24.90
C HIS A 432 -11.17 8.83 -24.66
N ALA A 433 -11.93 7.79 -24.33
CA ALA A 433 -11.42 6.43 -24.23
C ALA A 433 -11.71 5.65 -25.52
N TYR A 434 -10.72 4.94 -26.04
CA TYR A 434 -10.83 4.21 -27.30
C TYR A 434 -9.95 2.96 -27.34
N ILE A 435 -10.29 2.04 -28.23
CA ILE A 435 -9.40 0.95 -28.65
C ILE A 435 -8.93 1.20 -30.07
N VAL A 436 -7.80 0.58 -30.43
CA VAL A 436 -7.43 0.41 -31.84
C VAL A 436 -8.02 -0.90 -32.32
N ASP A 437 -8.99 -0.80 -33.24
CA ASP A 437 -9.67 -1.96 -33.79
C ASP A 437 -8.91 -2.55 -34.98
N GLN A 438 -7.86 -3.32 -34.66
CA GLN A 438 -7.01 -4.01 -35.64
C GLN A 438 -7.81 -4.89 -36.61
N GLU A 439 -9.01 -5.33 -36.22
CA GLU A 439 -9.86 -6.20 -37.01
C GLU A 439 -10.84 -5.42 -37.91
N GLY A 440 -11.22 -4.23 -37.46
CA GLY A 440 -12.19 -3.36 -38.10
C GLY A 440 -13.60 -3.95 -38.09
N TYR A 441 -13.98 -4.67 -37.03
CA TYR A 441 -15.34 -5.16 -36.86
C TYR A 441 -16.25 -4.14 -36.17
N PHE A 442 -15.67 -3.21 -35.40
CA PHE A 442 -16.35 -2.13 -34.71
C PHE A 442 -16.02 -0.77 -35.33
N ALA A 443 -14.75 -0.51 -35.64
CA ALA A 443 -14.34 0.72 -36.29
C ALA A 443 -14.77 0.77 -37.76
N ALA A 444 -14.82 1.98 -38.35
CA ALA A 444 -15.17 2.18 -39.76
C ALA A 444 -14.13 1.55 -40.72
N THR A 445 -12.87 1.49 -40.28
CA THR A 445 -11.76 0.92 -41.04
C THR A 445 -10.93 0.00 -40.16
N GLU A 446 -10.26 -0.95 -40.79
CA GLU A 446 -9.26 -1.81 -40.15
C GLU A 446 -8.12 -0.99 -39.54
N GLY A 447 -7.75 -1.28 -38.29
CA GLY A 447 -6.76 -0.52 -37.53
C GLY A 447 -7.24 0.86 -37.09
N GLY A 448 -8.52 1.19 -37.29
CA GLY A 448 -9.11 2.47 -36.89
C GLY A 448 -9.39 2.57 -35.39
N GLU A 449 -9.56 3.79 -34.90
CA GLU A 449 -10.02 4.04 -33.52
C GLU A 449 -11.51 3.69 -33.39
N TYR A 450 -11.88 2.94 -32.36
CA TYR A 450 -13.27 2.74 -31.96
C TYR A 450 -13.51 3.33 -30.57
N PRO A 451 -14.45 4.29 -30.44
CA PRO A 451 -14.69 4.98 -29.18
C PRO A 451 -15.41 4.06 -28.19
N LEU A 452 -14.90 4.02 -26.97
CA LEU A 452 -15.53 3.32 -25.84
C LEU A 452 -16.39 4.27 -24.99
N GLY A 453 -16.08 5.56 -25.02
CA GLY A 453 -16.85 6.60 -24.35
C GLY A 453 -16.07 7.90 -24.20
N ASP A 454 -16.82 8.98 -24.04
CA ASP A 454 -16.30 10.30 -23.68
C ASP A 454 -16.69 10.61 -22.23
N PHE A 455 -15.73 11.07 -21.45
CA PHE A 455 -15.90 11.32 -20.01
C PHE A 455 -15.54 12.77 -19.70
N HIS A 456 -16.53 13.52 -19.19
CA HIS A 456 -16.33 14.86 -18.65
C HIS A 456 -16.07 14.77 -17.15
N VAL A 457 -14.91 15.28 -16.70
CA VAL A 457 -14.55 15.30 -15.28
C VAL A 457 -14.30 16.73 -14.83
N SER A 458 -15.11 17.19 -13.88
CA SER A 458 -14.93 18.49 -13.22
C SER A 458 -13.71 18.46 -12.29
N LEU A 459 -12.90 19.51 -12.34
CA LEU A 459 -11.72 19.69 -11.50
C LEU A 459 -12.02 20.76 -10.46
N THR A 460 -11.84 20.40 -9.20
CA THR A 460 -11.98 21.34 -8.07
C THR A 460 -10.72 21.31 -7.23
N ALA A 461 -10.38 22.44 -6.62
CA ALA A 461 -9.28 22.49 -5.68
C ALA A 461 -9.56 23.45 -4.52
N THR A 462 -8.99 23.13 -3.37
CA THR A 462 -8.83 24.05 -2.25
C THR A 462 -7.35 24.17 -1.93
N THR A 463 -6.89 25.41 -1.77
CA THR A 463 -5.52 25.70 -1.34
C THR A 463 -5.54 26.11 0.12
N VAL A 464 -4.50 25.69 0.84
CA VAL A 464 -4.26 26.15 2.22
C VAL A 464 -2.99 26.98 2.24
N PRO A 465 -2.95 28.07 3.02
CA PRO A 465 -1.71 28.80 3.23
C PRO A 465 -0.63 27.82 3.66
N ARG A 466 0.53 27.90 3.00
CA ARG A 466 1.68 27.15 3.49
C ARG A 466 2.09 27.80 4.81
N GLU A 467 1.80 27.13 5.92
CA GLU A 467 2.09 27.66 7.25
C GLU A 467 3.60 27.87 7.40
N ASN A 468 4.03 29.12 7.37
CA ASN A 468 5.35 29.49 7.82
C ASN A 468 5.34 29.43 9.35
N ASN A 469 6.38 28.84 9.92
CA ASN A 469 6.46 28.57 11.36
C ASN A 469 7.47 29.51 11.99
N SER A 470 7.15 30.02 13.17
CA SER A 470 8.10 30.73 14.02
C SER A 470 8.36 29.91 15.27
N VAL A 471 9.61 29.50 15.45
CA VAL A 471 10.02 28.61 16.55
C VAL A 471 11.00 29.32 17.48
N ALA A 472 10.70 29.34 18.78
CA ALA A 472 11.68 29.73 19.80
C ALA A 472 12.24 28.49 20.48
N LEU A 473 13.53 28.22 20.30
CA LEU A 473 14.24 27.18 21.03
C LEU A 473 14.79 27.78 22.33
N VAL A 474 14.29 27.29 23.47
CA VAL A 474 14.69 27.71 24.81
C VAL A 474 15.57 26.62 25.40
N LEU A 475 16.87 26.89 25.47
CA LEU A 475 17.92 25.89 25.63
C LEU A 475 18.65 26.06 26.96
N ASP A 476 18.63 25.00 27.76
CA ASP A 476 19.41 24.92 29.00
C ASP A 476 20.91 24.86 28.69
N ARG A 477 21.68 25.69 29.37
CA ARG A 477 23.16 25.63 29.39
C ARG A 477 23.71 25.71 30.81
N SER A 478 22.93 25.29 31.80
CA SER A 478 23.35 25.20 33.20
C SER A 478 24.55 24.26 33.37
N GLY A 479 25.20 24.30 34.54
CA GLY A 479 26.36 23.44 34.83
C GLY A 479 26.11 21.94 34.60
N SER A 480 24.89 21.45 34.82
CA SER A 480 24.51 20.04 34.60
C SER A 480 24.60 19.61 33.13
N MET A 481 24.60 20.56 32.19
CA MET A 481 24.79 20.28 30.76
C MET A 481 26.23 19.90 30.41
N SER A 482 27.17 20.01 31.37
CA SER A 482 28.53 19.46 31.24
C SER A 482 28.61 17.97 31.54
N ASP A 483 27.56 17.39 32.13
CA ASP A 483 27.54 15.99 32.51
C ASP A 483 27.61 15.06 31.29
N PRO A 484 28.20 13.86 31.46
CA PRO A 484 28.12 12.81 30.45
C PRO A 484 26.67 12.43 30.16
N ALA A 485 26.32 12.27 28.88
CA ALA A 485 24.99 11.81 28.50
C ALA A 485 24.84 10.27 28.55
N GLY A 486 25.87 9.52 28.96
CA GLY A 486 25.89 8.04 28.97
C GLY A 486 26.86 7.39 27.97
N GLY A 487 27.80 8.17 27.40
CA GLY A 487 28.88 7.70 26.53
C GLY A 487 30.08 8.67 26.54
N ILE A 488 30.76 8.85 25.41
CA ILE A 488 31.89 9.81 25.27
C ILE A 488 31.45 11.27 25.01
N SER A 489 30.15 11.51 24.82
CA SER A 489 29.58 12.83 24.52
C SER A 489 28.97 13.48 25.76
N THR A 490 29.15 14.79 25.91
CA THR A 490 28.46 15.59 26.94
C THR A 490 27.03 15.93 26.51
N LYS A 491 26.17 16.22 27.48
CA LYS A 491 24.82 16.75 27.20
C LYS A 491 24.86 17.95 26.25
N SER A 492 25.71 18.94 26.49
CA SER A 492 25.85 20.12 25.61
C SER A 492 26.27 19.79 24.18
N SER A 493 27.08 18.76 23.97
CA SER A 493 27.51 18.36 22.62
C SER A 493 26.35 17.77 21.80
N LEU A 494 25.50 16.95 22.43
CA LEU A 494 24.29 16.40 21.79
C LEU A 494 23.26 17.50 21.53
N LEU A 495 23.18 18.51 22.40
CA LEU A 495 22.32 19.66 22.19
C LEU A 495 22.72 20.47 20.95
N LYS A 496 24.00 20.83 20.83
CA LYS A 496 24.53 21.56 19.66
C LYS A 496 24.23 20.81 18.36
N ASN A 497 24.39 19.50 18.38
CA ASN A 497 24.05 18.59 17.28
C ASN A 497 22.57 18.64 16.90
N ALA A 498 21.67 18.47 17.87
CA ALA A 498 20.22 18.49 17.65
C ALA A 498 19.74 19.84 17.09
N VAL A 499 20.22 20.96 17.63
CA VAL A 499 19.90 22.31 17.13
C VAL A 499 20.36 22.51 15.69
N SER A 500 21.56 22.02 15.34
CA SER A 500 22.09 22.07 13.97
C SER A 500 21.21 21.30 12.97
N VAL A 501 20.77 20.10 13.35
CA VAL A 501 19.87 19.29 12.51
C VAL A 501 18.50 19.94 12.38
N PHE A 502 17.91 20.42 13.49
CA PHE A 502 16.62 21.10 13.49
C PHE A 502 16.61 22.29 12.52
N ASN A 503 17.62 23.17 12.62
CA ASN A 503 17.78 24.30 11.71
C ASN A 503 17.96 23.88 10.24
N SER A 504 18.59 22.73 9.99
CA SER A 504 18.81 22.22 8.62
C SER A 504 17.55 21.68 7.95
N LEU A 505 16.56 21.25 8.73
CA LEU A 505 15.30 20.68 8.25
C LEU A 505 14.20 21.73 8.02
N MET A 506 14.26 22.85 8.76
CA MET A 506 13.36 23.99 8.61
C MET A 506 13.38 24.58 7.19
N LEU A 507 12.26 25.16 6.77
CA LEU A 507 12.12 25.82 5.48
C LEU A 507 12.77 27.21 5.50
N ALA A 508 13.20 27.69 4.33
CA ALA A 508 13.89 28.97 4.21
C ALA A 508 13.05 30.21 4.65
N ASN A 509 11.72 30.06 4.66
CA ASN A 509 10.76 31.09 5.07
C ASN A 509 10.31 30.97 6.53
N ASP A 510 10.68 29.88 7.22
CA ASP A 510 10.43 29.75 8.66
C ASP A 510 11.33 30.71 9.44
N GLU A 511 10.91 31.06 10.65
CA GLU A 511 11.65 31.89 11.59
C GLU A 511 12.11 31.06 12.80
N ILE A 512 13.29 31.38 13.30
CA ILE A 512 13.89 30.75 14.47
C ILE A 512 14.48 31.80 15.40
N ALA A 513 14.24 31.62 16.70
CA ALA A 513 14.95 32.29 17.77
C ALA A 513 15.66 31.25 18.65
N LEU A 514 16.85 31.58 19.12
CA LEU A 514 17.57 30.81 20.14
C LEU A 514 17.65 31.65 21.41
N VAL A 515 17.12 31.09 22.48
CA VAL A 515 17.25 31.59 23.85
C VAL A 515 18.05 30.56 24.63
N SER A 516 19.11 30.99 25.30
CA SER A 516 19.90 30.13 26.18
C SER A 516 19.80 30.64 27.61
N PHE A 517 19.64 29.74 28.58
CA PHE A 517 19.51 30.14 29.99
C PHE A 517 20.42 29.31 30.91
N ASP A 518 20.90 29.99 31.94
CA ASP A 518 21.55 29.45 33.14
C ASP A 518 21.04 30.26 34.35
N ASP A 519 21.90 30.88 35.17
CA ASP A 519 21.53 31.95 36.11
C ASP A 519 21.33 33.32 35.41
N GLN A 520 21.65 33.39 34.12
CA GLN A 520 21.50 34.52 33.21
C GLN A 520 20.79 34.06 31.93
N ILE A 521 19.96 34.94 31.37
CA ILE A 521 19.27 34.70 30.11
C ILE A 521 20.02 35.42 29.00
N ALA A 522 20.23 34.72 27.89
CA ALA A 522 20.76 35.31 26.67
C ALA A 522 19.90 34.92 25.47
N THR A 523 19.87 35.78 24.45
CA THR A 523 19.26 35.50 23.16
C THR A 523 20.35 35.39 22.09
N PRO A 524 21.05 34.24 21.98
CA PRO A 524 22.10 34.04 20.99
C PRO A 524 21.70 34.35 19.55
N ALA A 525 20.44 34.10 19.21
CA ALA A 525 19.86 34.46 17.92
C ALA A 525 18.46 35.02 18.17
N PRO A 526 18.22 36.32 17.94
CA PRO A 526 16.87 36.88 18.03
C PRO A 526 15.98 36.28 16.93
N MET A 527 14.66 36.44 17.07
CA MET A 527 13.69 35.96 16.07
C MET A 527 14.04 36.46 14.66
N GLN A 528 14.33 35.54 13.75
CA GLN A 528 14.76 35.85 12.39
C GLN A 528 14.46 34.70 11.42
N ALA A 529 14.41 34.98 10.12
CA ALA A 529 14.27 33.96 9.10
C ALA A 529 15.49 33.01 9.05
N VAL A 530 15.25 31.72 8.84
CA VAL A 530 16.29 30.67 8.77
C VAL A 530 17.32 30.94 7.65
N SER A 531 16.93 31.67 6.60
CA SER A 531 17.79 32.04 5.47
C SER A 531 18.86 33.12 5.78
N ALA A 532 18.83 33.74 6.96
CA ALA A 532 19.68 34.87 7.32
C ALA A 532 20.99 34.49 8.06
N GLY A 533 21.72 33.44 7.66
CA GLY A 533 23.16 33.23 7.99
C GLY A 533 23.63 33.23 9.47
N ALA A 534 22.77 33.40 10.46
CA ALA A 534 23.14 33.80 11.83
C ALA A 534 22.98 32.70 12.90
N VAL A 535 22.31 31.59 12.58
CA VAL A 535 22.20 30.41 13.48
C VAL A 535 23.49 29.56 13.51
N PRO A 536 24.20 29.30 12.39
CA PRO A 536 25.43 28.50 12.39
C PRO A 536 26.58 28.99 13.32
N PRO A 537 26.84 30.31 13.48
CA PRO A 537 27.87 30.82 14.39
C PRO A 537 27.65 30.47 15.87
N VAL A 538 26.39 30.38 16.32
CA VAL A 538 26.03 30.11 17.73
C VAL A 538 26.39 28.67 18.12
N VAL A 539 26.20 27.73 17.20
CA VAL A 539 26.47 26.30 17.40
C VAL A 539 27.98 26.01 17.42
N ALA A 540 28.77 26.80 16.67
CA ALA A 540 30.23 26.66 16.57
C ALA A 540 31.01 27.40 17.68
N GLY A 541 30.35 28.28 18.46
CA GLY A 541 30.97 29.07 19.52
C GLY A 541 30.73 28.53 20.94
N ASN A 542 31.15 29.33 21.93
CA ASN A 542 31.04 29.02 23.36
C ASN A 542 29.68 29.40 23.97
N THR A 543 28.73 29.85 23.15
CA THR A 543 27.48 30.48 23.60
C THR A 543 26.54 29.52 24.33
N LEU A 544 26.59 28.23 23.96
CA LEU A 544 25.84 27.13 24.59
C LEU A 544 26.74 26.28 25.51
N ASP A 545 27.91 26.80 25.93
CA ASP A 545 28.77 26.06 26.83
C ASP A 545 28.17 26.05 28.26
N PRO A 546 28.21 24.90 28.95
CA PRO A 546 27.65 24.75 30.30
C PRO A 546 28.27 25.73 31.31
N ARG A 547 27.43 26.42 32.08
CA ARG A 547 27.85 27.30 33.19
C ARG A 547 26.69 27.61 34.14
N GLY A 548 26.99 28.08 35.34
CA GLY A 548 26.00 28.71 36.21
C GLY A 548 24.94 27.77 36.82
N LEU A 549 23.90 28.38 37.37
CA LEU A 549 22.71 27.73 37.95
C LEU A 549 21.59 27.61 36.87
N THR A 550 20.35 27.31 37.25
CA THR A 550 19.27 26.94 36.32
C THR A 550 18.02 27.81 36.54
N CYS A 551 17.76 28.74 35.62
CA CYS A 551 16.60 29.64 35.60
C CYS A 551 15.64 29.33 34.44
N ILE A 552 14.82 28.28 34.59
CA ILE A 552 13.92 27.80 33.52
C ILE A 552 12.82 28.81 33.20
N GLY A 553 12.15 29.35 34.23
CA GLY A 553 11.07 30.33 34.03
C GLY A 553 11.58 31.59 33.32
N GLY A 554 12.78 32.05 33.64
CA GLY A 554 13.42 33.17 32.94
C GLY A 554 13.64 32.88 31.46
N GLY A 555 14.15 31.70 31.13
CA GLY A 555 14.29 31.24 29.74
C GLY A 555 12.97 31.22 28.97
N ILE A 556 11.90 30.69 29.59
CA ILE A 556 10.56 30.62 28.98
C ILE A 556 9.98 32.02 28.74
N GLN A 557 10.14 32.96 29.68
CA GLN A 557 9.70 34.35 29.50
C GLN A 557 10.38 35.01 28.31
N GLN A 558 11.70 34.84 28.18
CA GLN A 558 12.42 35.38 27.03
C GLN A 558 12.01 34.68 25.73
N GLY A 559 11.82 33.36 25.73
CA GLY A 559 11.28 32.63 24.58
C GLY A 559 9.92 33.15 24.14
N SER A 560 9.02 33.43 25.09
CA SER A 560 7.71 34.03 24.81
C SER A 560 7.84 35.45 24.26
N THR A 561 8.83 36.21 24.71
CA THR A 561 9.12 37.56 24.20
C THR A 561 9.55 37.50 22.74
N GLU A 562 10.45 36.58 22.38
CA GLU A 562 10.89 36.38 20.99
C GLU A 562 9.74 35.93 20.08
N LEU A 563 8.87 35.04 20.56
CA LEU A 563 7.65 34.66 19.83
C LEU A 563 6.67 35.83 19.64
N GLY A 564 6.69 36.81 20.53
CA GLY A 564 5.94 38.06 20.36
C GLY A 564 6.43 38.91 19.18
N LEU A 565 7.70 38.77 18.80
CA LEU A 565 8.34 39.47 17.69
C LEU A 565 8.19 38.74 16.34
N ALA A 566 7.71 37.49 16.35
CA ALA A 566 7.52 36.67 15.15
C ALA A 566 6.54 37.30 14.16
N THR A 567 6.87 37.22 12.87
CA THR A 567 5.99 37.73 11.81
C THR A 567 4.91 36.72 11.41
N HIS A 568 5.14 35.43 11.66
CA HIS A 568 4.15 34.39 11.39
C HIS A 568 3.23 34.13 12.59
N THR A 569 2.04 33.61 12.29
CA THR A 569 0.99 33.32 13.28
C THR A 569 1.14 31.94 13.93
N ASN A 570 1.72 30.97 13.22
CA ASN A 570 2.02 29.66 13.76
C ASN A 570 3.31 29.72 14.60
N ARG A 571 3.13 29.89 15.91
CA ARG A 571 4.21 30.12 16.89
C ARG A 571 4.35 28.93 17.81
N SER A 572 5.56 28.41 17.94
CA SER A 572 5.84 27.25 18.80
C SER A 572 7.07 27.50 19.66
N MET A 573 7.04 27.03 20.90
CA MET A 573 8.19 27.08 21.81
C MET A 573 8.67 25.67 22.07
N VAL A 574 9.98 25.44 22.02
CA VAL A 574 10.58 24.16 22.39
C VAL A 574 11.55 24.41 23.53
N VAL A 575 11.23 23.88 24.71
CA VAL A 575 12.02 24.03 25.93
C VAL A 575 12.81 22.75 26.16
N LEU A 576 14.14 22.86 26.20
CA LEU A 576 15.02 21.74 26.55
C LEU A 576 15.68 22.03 27.88
N THR A 577 15.49 21.13 28.85
CA THR A 577 16.02 21.26 30.21
C THR A 577 15.99 19.92 30.94
N ASP A 578 16.78 19.80 32.00
CA ASP A 578 16.61 18.73 32.99
C ASP A 578 15.50 19.06 34.02
N GLY A 579 14.90 20.26 33.98
CA GLY A 579 13.79 20.61 34.87
C GLY A 579 14.23 21.01 36.29
N MET A 580 15.52 20.97 36.59
CA MET A 580 16.05 21.24 37.93
C MET A 580 16.25 22.74 38.15
N GLU A 581 15.16 23.49 38.26
CA GLU A 581 15.19 24.93 38.54
C GLU A 581 15.65 25.24 39.98
N ASN A 582 16.54 26.23 40.11
CA ASN A 582 17.07 26.69 41.40
C ASN A 582 17.32 28.21 41.43
N VAL A 583 16.94 28.93 40.36
CA VAL A 583 16.98 30.39 40.25
C VAL A 583 15.63 30.92 39.76
N HIS A 584 15.08 31.91 40.47
CA HIS A 584 13.85 32.60 40.08
C HIS A 584 14.00 33.39 38.77
N PRO A 585 12.92 33.55 37.97
CA PRO A 585 11.56 33.06 38.26
C PRO A 585 11.41 31.56 37.95
N TYR A 586 10.63 30.87 38.77
CA TYR A 586 10.28 29.46 38.57
C TYR A 586 9.14 29.31 37.56
N VAL A 587 9.00 28.13 36.94
CA VAL A 587 7.93 27.85 35.96
C VAL A 587 6.54 28.08 36.55
N ALA A 588 6.34 27.74 37.82
CA ALA A 588 5.08 27.96 38.53
C ALA A 588 4.73 29.45 38.75
N GLU A 589 5.70 30.36 38.58
CA GLU A 589 5.56 31.80 38.81
C GLU A 589 5.32 32.58 37.51
N LEU A 590 5.25 31.88 36.37
CA LEU A 590 5.08 32.49 35.05
C LEU A 590 3.71 33.17 34.89
N PRO A 591 3.64 34.34 34.26
CA PRO A 591 2.37 34.97 33.90
C PRO A 591 1.52 34.06 33.00
N ALA A 592 0.20 34.13 33.17
CA ALA A 592 -0.75 33.41 32.31
C ALA A 592 -0.55 33.78 30.83
N GLY A 593 -0.54 32.78 29.95
CA GLY A 593 -0.34 32.96 28.50
C GLY A 593 1.12 32.91 28.03
N THR A 594 2.10 32.82 28.94
CA THR A 594 3.53 32.62 28.57
C THR A 594 3.75 31.22 27.99
N ILE A 595 3.13 30.21 28.60
CA ILE A 595 3.06 28.83 28.10
C ILE A 595 1.76 28.69 27.33
N THR A 596 1.86 28.32 26.05
CA THR A 596 0.73 28.14 25.13
C THR A 596 0.60 26.68 24.72
N ASP A 597 -0.50 26.36 24.03
CA ASP A 597 -0.86 25.04 23.53
C ASP A 597 0.23 24.39 22.64
N ARG A 598 1.15 25.19 22.09
CA ARG A 598 2.26 24.79 21.20
C ARG A 598 3.62 24.92 21.88
N THR A 599 3.68 24.65 23.18
CA THR A 599 4.90 24.60 24.00
C THR A 599 5.32 23.16 24.21
N TYR A 600 6.41 22.76 23.59
CA TYR A 600 6.97 21.41 23.68
C TYR A 600 8.09 21.39 24.72
N ALA A 601 8.24 20.29 25.45
CA ALA A 601 9.32 20.14 26.42
C ALA A 601 10.11 18.85 26.19
N ILE A 602 11.43 18.98 26.12
CA ILE A 602 12.36 17.86 25.99
C ILE A 602 13.15 17.74 27.29
N GLY A 603 12.88 16.68 28.05
CA GLY A 603 13.57 16.34 29.28
C GLY A 603 14.89 15.63 28.99
N PHE A 604 16.00 16.21 29.44
CA PHE A 604 17.33 15.69 29.12
C PHE A 604 18.09 15.14 30.34
N GLY A 605 18.26 13.82 30.40
CA GLY A 605 18.85 13.14 31.57
C GLY A 605 18.23 11.79 31.92
N LEU A 606 18.74 11.17 32.99
CA LEU A 606 18.25 9.90 33.52
C LEU A 606 16.99 10.11 34.38
N PRO A 607 16.15 9.06 34.54
CA PRO A 607 15.04 9.11 35.48
C PRO A 607 15.56 9.35 36.91
N GLY A 608 15.22 10.49 37.51
CA GLY A 608 15.71 10.95 38.82
C GLY A 608 16.60 12.19 38.77
N ASP A 609 17.27 12.44 37.64
CA ASP A 609 18.04 13.67 37.38
C ASP A 609 17.19 14.75 36.70
N ILE A 610 15.94 14.42 36.39
CA ILE A 610 14.98 15.28 35.72
C ILE A 610 13.79 15.60 36.63
N SER A 611 13.42 16.87 36.75
CA SER A 611 12.16 17.27 37.40
C SER A 611 10.97 17.12 36.44
N THR A 612 10.35 15.95 36.44
CA THR A 612 9.16 15.71 35.60
C THR A 612 7.94 16.53 36.05
N ALA A 613 7.91 17.02 37.29
CA ALA A 613 6.84 17.90 37.78
C ALA A 613 6.89 19.29 37.11
N VAL A 614 8.10 19.87 36.99
CA VAL A 614 8.31 21.14 36.28
C VAL A 614 8.09 20.94 34.78
N LEU A 615 8.60 19.86 34.20
CA LEU A 615 8.38 19.56 32.78
C LEU A 615 6.90 19.29 32.45
N GLN A 616 6.14 18.67 33.37
CA GLN A 616 4.70 18.57 33.24
C GLN A 616 4.03 19.95 33.35
N GLN A 617 4.47 20.87 34.20
CA GLN A 617 3.87 22.22 34.22
C GLN A 617 4.04 22.95 32.88
N ILE A 618 5.09 22.65 32.13
CA ILE A 618 5.32 23.17 30.78
C ILE A 618 4.34 22.55 29.77
N THR A 619 3.99 21.27 29.91
CA THR A 619 3.24 20.52 28.88
C THR A 619 1.79 20.15 29.24
N SER A 620 1.40 20.09 30.52
CA SER A 620 0.17 19.44 31.02
C SER A 620 -1.13 20.12 30.63
N ASN A 621 -1.07 21.36 30.13
CA ASN A 621 -2.21 22.13 29.62
C ASN A 621 -2.02 22.53 28.15
N THR A 622 -1.06 21.92 27.47
CA THR A 622 -0.67 22.26 26.10
C THR A 622 -0.81 20.99 25.27
N HIS A 623 -1.11 21.10 23.98
CA HIS A 623 -1.03 19.96 23.07
C HIS A 623 0.45 19.57 22.78
N GLY A 624 1.40 20.16 23.51
CA GLY A 624 2.83 19.92 23.39
C GLY A 624 3.27 18.63 24.07
N ASP A 625 4.12 17.88 23.37
CA ASP A 625 4.62 16.60 23.84
C ASP A 625 5.73 16.79 24.89
N LEU A 626 5.65 16.04 25.98
CA LEU A 626 6.79 15.80 26.87
C LEU A 626 7.53 14.58 26.35
N ILE A 627 8.79 14.77 25.99
CA ILE A 627 9.66 13.67 25.56
C ILE A 627 10.91 13.63 26.42
N ILE A 628 11.12 12.51 27.10
CA ILE A 628 12.29 12.29 27.95
C ILE A 628 13.27 11.35 27.24
N THR A 629 14.50 11.82 27.08
CA THR A 629 15.63 11.08 26.44
C THR A 629 16.01 9.76 27.09
N GLY A 630 15.88 9.65 28.41
CA GLY A 630 16.25 8.45 29.15
C GLY A 630 17.77 8.19 29.12
N ASN A 631 18.16 6.92 29.36
CA ASN A 631 19.57 6.52 29.38
C ASN A 631 20.14 6.41 27.96
N ILE A 632 21.09 7.29 27.60
CA ILE A 632 21.80 7.25 26.31
C ILE A 632 23.12 6.47 26.50
N SER A 633 22.99 5.16 26.60
CA SER A 633 24.11 4.24 26.89
C SER A 633 24.79 3.64 25.65
N THR A 634 24.16 3.76 24.47
CA THR A 634 24.67 3.22 23.19
C THR A 634 24.85 4.32 22.14
N ALA A 635 25.69 4.06 21.14
CA ALA A 635 25.90 4.98 20.03
C ALA A 635 24.62 5.24 19.21
N GLU A 636 23.72 4.25 19.12
CA GLU A 636 22.41 4.36 18.47
C GLU A 636 21.48 5.28 19.26
N GLN A 637 21.44 5.14 20.58
CA GLN A 637 20.67 6.02 21.47
C GLN A 637 21.19 7.47 21.46
N GLY A 638 22.41 7.70 20.97
CA GLY A 638 22.97 9.05 20.77
C GLY A 638 22.11 9.94 19.86
N PHE A 639 21.25 9.35 19.02
CA PHE A 639 20.32 10.09 18.17
C PHE A 639 18.98 10.41 18.82
N ASN A 640 18.67 9.87 20.00
CA ASN A 640 17.36 10.03 20.64
C ASN A 640 16.97 11.51 20.76
N LEU A 641 17.91 12.35 21.22
CA LEU A 641 17.65 13.77 21.35
C LEU A 641 17.31 14.41 20.00
N THR A 642 18.14 14.17 18.97
CA THR A 642 17.91 14.70 17.62
C THR A 642 16.60 14.18 17.02
N LYS A 643 16.28 12.90 17.19
CA LYS A 643 15.03 12.27 16.76
C LYS A 643 13.82 12.95 17.37
N TYR A 644 13.87 13.31 18.65
CA TYR A 644 12.81 14.06 19.32
C TYR A 644 12.67 15.48 18.78
N PHE A 645 13.77 16.16 18.45
CA PHE A 645 13.71 17.43 17.73
C PHE A 645 13.04 17.29 16.35
N VAL A 646 13.30 16.20 15.62
CA VAL A 646 12.63 15.93 14.33
C VAL A 646 11.14 15.64 14.53
N GLN A 647 10.76 14.87 15.55
CA GLN A 647 9.35 14.60 15.87
C GLN A 647 8.61 15.85 16.32
N VAL A 648 9.23 16.69 17.16
CA VAL A 648 8.68 18.00 17.56
C VAL A 648 8.56 18.90 16.33
N LEU A 649 9.55 18.92 15.43
CA LEU A 649 9.46 19.68 14.18
C LEU A 649 8.27 19.20 13.34
N ALA A 650 8.08 17.88 13.20
CA ALA A 650 6.92 17.32 12.51
C ALA A 650 5.60 17.80 13.14
N GLY A 651 5.49 17.80 14.47
CA GLY A 651 4.32 18.35 15.18
C GLY A 651 4.13 19.87 14.98
N VAL A 652 5.23 20.64 14.98
CA VAL A 652 5.22 22.07 14.68
C VAL A 652 4.71 22.33 13.26
N THR A 653 5.18 21.57 12.28
CA THR A 653 4.83 21.74 10.86
C THR A 653 3.60 20.93 10.43
N ASN A 654 2.86 20.33 11.37
CA ASN A 654 1.69 19.48 11.12
C ASN A 654 1.96 18.33 10.10
N MET A 655 3.14 17.72 10.21
CA MET A 655 3.53 16.53 9.45
C MET A 655 3.30 15.26 10.28
N ASN A 656 3.03 14.17 9.58
CA ASN A 656 2.75 12.88 10.16
C ASN A 656 3.94 11.95 9.95
N VAL A 657 4.47 11.37 11.03
CA VAL A 657 5.55 10.39 10.92
C VAL A 657 4.96 9.08 10.39
N LEU A 658 5.55 8.58 9.30
CA LEU A 658 5.21 7.32 8.65
C LEU A 658 5.94 6.16 9.32
N LEU A 659 7.25 6.35 9.56
CA LEU A 659 8.15 5.36 10.12
C LEU A 659 9.45 6.00 10.65
N ASP A 660 9.98 5.51 11.76
CA ASP A 660 11.17 6.01 12.43
C ASP A 660 12.07 4.89 13.03
N PRO A 661 12.78 4.08 12.20
CA PRO A 661 13.64 3.01 12.68
C PRO A 661 15.08 3.47 12.92
N GLN A 662 15.81 2.72 13.76
CA GLN A 662 17.23 2.94 14.07
C GLN A 662 18.06 1.66 13.88
N GLY A 663 19.36 1.79 13.66
CA GLY A 663 20.27 0.66 13.57
C GLY A 663 21.72 1.06 13.27
N SER A 664 22.56 0.06 12.94
CA SER A 664 23.98 0.27 12.63
C SER A 664 24.40 -0.45 11.34
N LEU A 665 25.14 0.25 10.47
CA LEU A 665 25.66 -0.27 9.20
C LEU A 665 27.09 -0.80 9.36
N PHE A 666 27.33 -2.04 8.98
CA PHE A 666 28.65 -2.66 8.88
C PHE A 666 29.21 -2.54 7.45
N PHE A 667 30.54 -2.61 7.29
CA PHE A 667 31.18 -2.62 5.97
C PHE A 667 30.63 -3.75 5.09
N GLY A 668 30.08 -3.40 3.91
CA GLY A 668 29.47 -4.34 2.98
C GLY A 668 28.01 -4.69 3.27
N SER A 669 27.43 -4.21 4.38
CA SER A 669 26.00 -4.36 4.67
C SER A 669 25.16 -3.26 4.02
N LYS A 670 23.92 -3.59 3.66
CA LYS A 670 22.90 -2.69 3.13
C LYS A 670 21.60 -2.96 3.87
N HIS A 671 20.97 -1.91 4.38
CA HIS A 671 19.64 -1.99 5.00
C HIS A 671 18.60 -1.41 4.05
N VAL A 672 17.52 -2.16 3.83
CA VAL A 672 16.37 -1.75 3.00
C VAL A 672 15.17 -1.60 3.92
N ILE A 673 14.65 -0.38 4.01
CA ILE A 673 13.62 0.00 4.98
C ILE A 673 12.36 0.39 4.20
N PRO A 674 11.29 -0.43 4.24
CA PRO A 674 10.03 -0.11 3.57
C PRO A 674 9.22 0.91 4.38
N PHE A 675 8.53 1.82 3.70
CA PHE A 675 7.56 2.75 4.30
C PHE A 675 6.40 3.01 3.33
N ASP A 676 5.20 3.20 3.86
CA ASP A 676 3.97 3.29 3.05
C ASP A 676 3.53 4.74 2.84
N VAL A 677 3.25 5.09 1.59
CA VAL A 677 2.75 6.39 1.15
C VAL A 677 1.39 6.19 0.46
N THR A 678 0.46 7.10 0.71
CA THR A 678 -0.91 7.09 0.17
C THR A 678 -1.11 8.19 -0.88
N ASP A 679 -2.21 8.11 -1.63
CA ASP A 679 -2.65 9.19 -2.54
C ASP A 679 -3.04 10.49 -1.80
N ALA A 680 -3.30 10.41 -0.49
CA ALA A 680 -3.56 11.54 0.39
C ALA A 680 -2.27 12.26 0.85
N ASP A 681 -1.10 11.65 0.66
CA ASP A 681 0.20 12.25 0.98
C ASP A 681 0.65 13.17 -0.17
N ILE A 682 0.90 14.44 0.17
CA ILE A 682 1.19 15.51 -0.80
C ILE A 682 2.71 15.72 -0.94
N TYR A 683 3.43 15.67 0.19
CA TYR A 683 4.89 15.69 0.18
C TYR A 683 5.42 14.90 1.37
N ALA A 684 6.60 14.31 1.19
CA ALA A 684 7.29 13.55 2.23
C ALA A 684 8.76 13.99 2.33
N ASP A 685 9.29 14.07 3.56
CA ASP A 685 10.74 14.08 3.76
C ASP A 685 11.19 12.72 4.28
N VAL A 686 12.30 12.22 3.72
CA VAL A 686 12.95 10.98 4.17
C VAL A 686 14.33 11.34 4.69
N ILE A 687 14.50 11.28 6.00
CA ILE A 687 15.61 11.85 6.75
C ILE A 687 16.46 10.74 7.33
N ALA A 688 17.76 10.74 7.08
CA ALA A 688 18.74 9.85 7.67
C ALA A 688 19.70 10.64 8.57
N LEU A 689 19.58 10.43 9.88
CA LEU A 689 20.52 10.92 10.90
C LEU A 689 21.70 9.97 10.98
N CYS A 690 22.92 10.51 10.90
CA CYS A 690 24.14 9.72 10.87
C CYS A 690 25.33 10.59 11.30
N PRO A 691 26.35 10.12 12.05
CA PRO A 691 27.42 10.98 12.52
C PRO A 691 28.25 11.56 11.37
N ILE A 692 28.43 10.79 10.29
CA ILE A 692 29.15 11.18 9.08
C ILE A 692 28.32 10.81 7.84
N PRO A 693 27.34 11.64 7.45
CA PRO A 693 26.46 11.36 6.33
C PRO A 693 27.18 11.22 4.98
N GLN A 694 28.40 11.75 4.85
CA GLN A 694 29.22 11.62 3.63
C GLN A 694 29.61 10.17 3.32
N LEU A 695 29.64 9.29 4.33
CA LEU A 695 29.95 7.87 4.16
C LEU A 695 28.73 7.06 3.68
N LEU A 696 27.54 7.65 3.74
CA LEU A 696 26.28 7.00 3.41
C LEU A 696 26.04 7.01 1.90
N ASP A 697 25.69 5.86 1.36
CA ASP A 697 24.97 5.73 0.10
C ASP A 697 23.48 5.60 0.42
N PHE A 698 22.76 6.70 0.25
CA PHE A 698 21.35 6.83 0.57
C PHE A 698 20.57 6.96 -0.74
N THR A 699 19.67 6.00 -1.00
CA THR A 699 18.81 6.00 -2.19
C THR A 699 17.38 5.67 -1.82
N LEU A 700 16.41 6.16 -2.59
CA LEU A 700 15.01 5.77 -2.47
C LEU A 700 14.63 4.88 -3.66
N GLU A 701 13.69 3.96 -3.45
CA GLU A 701 13.05 3.15 -4.48
C GLU A 701 11.56 3.43 -4.43
N THR A 702 10.99 3.84 -5.55
CA THR A 702 9.56 4.08 -5.74
C THR A 702 8.78 2.74 -5.79
N PRO A 703 7.45 2.75 -5.61
CA PRO A 703 6.63 1.53 -5.64
C PRO A 703 6.74 0.66 -6.91
N ASP A 704 7.03 1.25 -8.08
CA ASP A 704 7.30 0.53 -9.35
C ASP A 704 8.73 -0.06 -9.44
N GLY A 705 9.60 0.21 -8.47
CA GLY A 705 11.00 -0.24 -8.46
C GLY A 705 12.00 0.77 -9.02
N THR A 706 11.57 1.97 -9.45
CA THR A 706 12.49 3.00 -9.94
C THR A 706 13.38 3.55 -8.80
N THR A 707 14.70 3.54 -8.99
CA THR A 707 15.65 4.02 -7.98
C THR A 707 15.97 5.50 -8.14
N ILE A 708 15.71 6.30 -7.10
CA ILE A 708 16.06 7.71 -6.98
C ILE A 708 17.39 7.86 -6.22
N LYS A 709 18.38 8.44 -6.91
CA LYS A 709 19.71 8.72 -6.37
C LYS A 709 19.90 10.22 -6.08
N PRO A 710 20.87 10.62 -5.23
CA PRO A 710 21.18 12.03 -4.97
C PRO A 710 21.47 12.86 -6.23
N THR A 711 22.04 12.22 -7.26
CA THR A 711 22.32 12.82 -8.57
C THR A 711 21.24 12.38 -9.56
N GLY A 712 20.36 13.30 -9.98
CA GLY A 712 19.40 13.05 -11.08
C GLY A 712 17.94 12.80 -10.66
N SER A 713 17.48 13.42 -9.58
CA SER A 713 16.21 13.08 -8.90
C SER A 713 14.94 13.73 -9.49
N GLY A 714 14.99 14.36 -10.66
CA GLY A 714 13.84 15.06 -11.25
C GLY A 714 13.48 16.37 -10.50
N PRO A 715 12.53 17.18 -11.01
CA PRO A 715 12.22 18.49 -10.42
C PRO A 715 11.53 18.42 -9.05
N ASN A 716 10.86 17.31 -8.74
CA ASN A 716 10.05 17.13 -7.52
C ASN A 716 10.83 16.55 -6.34
N VAL A 717 12.09 16.16 -6.52
CA VAL A 717 12.92 15.59 -5.46
C VAL A 717 14.18 16.39 -5.29
N LYS A 718 14.40 16.87 -4.06
CA LYS A 718 15.62 17.57 -3.65
C LYS A 718 16.36 16.75 -2.62
N TYR A 719 17.67 16.60 -2.79
CA TYR A 719 18.54 15.93 -1.84
C TYR A 719 19.43 16.96 -1.12
N PHE A 720 19.52 16.83 0.19
CA PHE A 720 20.34 17.68 1.04
C PHE A 720 21.32 16.85 1.84
N LEU A 721 22.58 17.28 1.83
CA LEU A 721 23.65 16.73 2.66
C LEU A 721 24.17 17.84 3.58
N ARG A 722 24.10 17.61 4.89
CA ARG A 722 24.51 18.57 5.94
C ARG A 722 25.29 17.81 7.03
N PRO A 723 25.98 18.51 7.95
CA PRO A 723 26.56 17.86 9.12
C PRO A 723 25.47 17.06 9.87
N GLN A 724 25.76 15.79 10.15
CA GLN A 724 24.92 14.86 10.92
C GLN A 724 23.57 14.43 10.32
N VAL A 725 23.18 14.96 9.15
CA VAL A 725 21.92 14.58 8.48
C VAL A 725 22.05 14.56 6.96
N ALA A 726 21.44 13.55 6.33
CA ALA A 726 21.16 13.51 4.89
C ALA A 726 19.65 13.30 4.70
N PHE A 727 19.01 14.05 3.81
CA PHE A 727 17.57 13.88 3.62
C PHE A 727 17.10 14.19 2.20
N TYR A 728 16.02 13.53 1.81
CA TYR A 728 15.23 13.83 0.63
C TYR A 728 14.02 14.64 1.02
N ARG A 729 13.68 15.64 0.20
CA ARG A 729 12.37 16.28 0.18
C ARG A 729 11.69 15.94 -1.14
N VAL A 730 10.56 15.25 -1.05
CA VAL A 730 9.83 14.67 -2.18
C VAL A 730 8.44 15.29 -2.24
N THR A 731 8.17 16.09 -3.27
CA THR A 731 6.78 16.40 -3.64
C THR A 731 6.23 15.19 -4.39
N LEU A 732 5.07 14.67 -3.98
CA LEU A 732 4.50 13.47 -4.56
C LEU A 732 3.49 13.81 -5.67
N PRO A 733 3.45 13.04 -6.78
CA PRO A 733 4.42 12.02 -7.22
C PRO A 733 5.84 12.54 -7.42
N ALA A 734 6.83 11.70 -7.08
CA ALA A 734 8.24 12.05 -7.14
C ALA A 734 8.77 12.18 -8.59
N LEU A 735 8.24 11.39 -9.52
CA LEU A 735 8.61 11.39 -10.92
C LEU A 735 7.39 11.79 -11.75
N ALA A 736 7.38 13.03 -12.25
CA ALA A 736 6.26 13.54 -13.06
C ALA A 736 6.05 12.75 -14.37
N ALA A 737 7.07 12.06 -14.88
CA ALA A 737 6.99 11.20 -16.05
C ALA A 737 6.42 9.80 -15.76
N ASP A 738 6.34 9.40 -14.49
CA ASP A 738 5.71 8.17 -14.03
C ASP A 738 5.03 8.41 -12.69
N ALA A 739 3.93 9.17 -12.73
CA ALA A 739 3.19 9.57 -11.54
C ALA A 739 2.55 8.38 -10.81
N ALA A 740 2.22 7.30 -11.53
CA ALA A 740 1.65 6.08 -10.94
C ALA A 740 2.72 5.27 -10.21
N GLY A 741 3.87 5.08 -10.83
CA GLY A 741 4.98 4.33 -10.23
C GLY A 741 5.63 5.05 -9.06
N SER A 742 5.46 6.37 -8.94
CA SER A 742 6.19 7.22 -7.99
C SER A 742 5.32 8.03 -7.02
N HIS A 743 4.08 7.61 -6.75
CA HIS A 743 3.21 8.23 -5.73
C HIS A 743 2.88 7.26 -4.59
N ALA A 744 1.71 6.63 -4.65
CA ALA A 744 1.16 5.79 -3.59
C ALA A 744 1.66 4.34 -3.70
N GLY A 745 1.92 3.72 -2.55
CA GLY A 745 2.44 2.37 -2.42
C GLY A 745 3.57 2.28 -1.41
N THR A 746 4.20 1.10 -1.36
CA THR A 746 5.33 0.85 -0.46
C THR A 746 6.63 1.33 -1.11
N TRP A 747 7.19 2.39 -0.58
CA TRP A 747 8.52 2.89 -0.91
C TRP A 747 9.59 2.16 -0.13
N LYS A 748 10.84 2.19 -0.61
CA LYS A 748 11.99 1.65 0.13
C LYS A 748 13.12 2.67 0.24
N ALA A 749 13.53 2.96 1.46
CA ALA A 749 14.77 3.69 1.74
C ALA A 749 15.92 2.68 1.87
N THR A 750 16.94 2.82 1.02
CA THR A 750 18.16 2.02 1.08
C THR A 750 19.27 2.84 1.73
N LEU A 751 19.87 2.28 2.78
CA LEU A 751 21.04 2.81 3.46
C LEU A 751 22.20 1.82 3.35
N ALA A 752 23.32 2.25 2.78
CA ALA A 752 24.54 1.46 2.68
C ALA A 752 25.78 2.33 2.92
N LEU A 753 26.92 1.71 3.20
CA LEU A 753 28.20 2.42 3.19
C LEU A 753 28.72 2.54 1.75
N LYS A 754 29.31 3.68 1.41
CA LYS A 754 30.01 3.87 0.13
C LYS A 754 31.13 2.85 -0.06
N ASP A 755 31.49 2.61 -1.31
CA ASP A 755 32.57 1.67 -1.61
C ASP A 755 33.94 2.15 -1.07
N ARG A 756 34.89 1.22 -0.98
CA ARG A 756 36.22 1.51 -0.41
C ARG A 756 36.99 2.56 -1.20
N LYS A 757 36.75 2.68 -2.50
CA LYS A 757 37.43 3.65 -3.38
C LYS A 757 36.92 5.06 -3.08
N ASP A 758 35.63 5.23 -2.89
CA ASP A 758 34.99 6.50 -2.57
C ASP A 758 35.25 6.91 -1.12
N ILE A 759 35.25 5.96 -0.17
CA ILE A 759 35.71 6.23 1.20
C ILE A 759 37.17 6.69 1.22
N ASN A 760 38.06 6.06 0.45
CA ASN A 760 39.46 6.50 0.35
C ASN A 760 39.61 7.91 -0.21
N LYS A 761 38.74 8.33 -1.14
CA LYS A 761 38.71 9.73 -1.61
C LYS A 761 38.24 10.67 -0.51
N LEU A 762 37.23 10.28 0.26
CA LEU A 762 36.70 11.07 1.36
C LEU A 762 37.72 11.21 2.51
N LEU A 763 38.57 10.21 2.74
CA LEU A 763 39.66 10.27 3.72
C LEU A 763 40.71 11.34 3.42
N ASN A 764 40.80 11.83 2.18
CA ASN A 764 41.66 12.98 1.85
C ASN A 764 41.09 14.30 2.39
N SER A 765 39.82 14.33 2.81
CA SER A 765 39.25 15.45 3.57
C SER A 765 39.69 15.37 5.02
N ARG A 766 40.33 16.43 5.51
CA ARG A 766 40.76 16.57 6.90
C ARG A 766 39.59 16.41 7.88
N GLU A 767 38.39 16.86 7.52
CA GLU A 767 37.19 16.78 8.35
C GLU A 767 36.72 15.33 8.54
N VAL A 768 36.66 14.56 7.45
CA VAL A 768 36.26 13.15 7.48
C VAL A 768 37.33 12.30 8.16
N ALA A 769 38.61 12.57 7.91
CA ALA A 769 39.73 11.90 8.56
C ALA A 769 39.74 12.13 10.08
N VAL A 770 39.48 13.36 10.54
CA VAL A 770 39.36 13.67 11.98
C VAL A 770 38.12 13.02 12.58
N ALA A 771 36.96 13.12 11.93
CA ALA A 771 35.73 12.51 12.43
C ALA A 771 35.80 10.97 12.53
N LEU A 772 36.55 10.31 11.65
CA LEU A 772 36.86 8.88 11.74
C LEU A 772 37.91 8.56 12.81
N ALA A 773 38.85 9.46 13.07
CA ALA A 773 39.90 9.27 14.09
C ALA A 773 39.42 9.58 15.52
N THR A 774 38.43 10.45 15.70
CA THR A 774 37.91 10.89 17.01
C THR A 774 36.48 10.46 17.29
N GLY A 775 35.76 9.91 16.30
CA GLY A 775 34.37 9.50 16.44
C GLY A 775 34.21 8.11 17.09
N PRO A 776 33.00 7.76 17.56
CA PRO A 776 32.67 6.43 18.08
C PRO A 776 32.54 5.38 16.96
N ILE A 777 33.27 5.55 15.86
CA ILE A 777 33.19 4.69 14.67
C ILE A 777 34.17 3.54 14.90
N GLY A 778 33.68 2.49 15.56
CA GLY A 778 34.33 1.19 15.61
C GLY A 778 34.22 0.48 14.27
N GLU A 779 33.63 -0.72 14.27
CA GLU A 779 33.41 -1.52 13.05
C GLU A 779 32.10 -1.19 12.29
N SER A 780 31.29 -0.25 12.80
CA SER A 780 29.97 0.10 12.26
C SER A 780 29.64 1.61 12.33
N LEU A 781 28.70 2.04 11.48
CA LEU A 781 28.17 3.40 11.40
C LEU A 781 26.71 3.42 11.86
N PRO A 782 26.37 3.97 13.03
CA PRO A 782 24.99 4.04 13.51
C PRO A 782 24.17 5.05 12.69
N TYR A 783 22.87 4.79 12.54
CA TYR A 783 21.92 5.66 11.86
C TYR A 783 20.53 5.63 12.51
N SER A 784 19.75 6.69 12.29
CA SER A 784 18.31 6.73 12.51
C SER A 784 17.64 7.25 11.24
N LEU A 785 16.62 6.56 10.74
CA LEU A 785 15.82 7.01 9.61
C LEU A 785 14.49 7.57 10.14
N VAL A 786 13.99 8.67 9.58
CA VAL A 786 12.66 9.21 9.84
C VAL A 786 12.02 9.52 8.50
N ALA A 787 10.87 8.91 8.20
CA ALA A 787 10.03 9.28 7.07
C ALA A 787 8.78 9.96 7.62
N HIS A 788 8.49 11.18 7.17
CA HIS A 788 7.28 11.91 7.54
C HIS A 788 6.65 12.60 6.33
N ALA A 789 5.34 12.76 6.34
CA ALA A 789 4.59 13.34 5.23
C ALA A 789 3.55 14.35 5.71
N TYR A 790 3.36 15.39 4.90
CA TYR A 790 2.15 16.19 5.00
C TYR A 790 1.05 15.52 4.21
N SER A 791 -0.04 15.25 4.91
CA SER A 791 -1.07 14.34 4.46
C SER A 791 -2.44 14.91 4.73
N ASN A 792 -3.39 14.60 3.86
CA ASN A 792 -4.79 14.72 4.21
C ASN A 792 -5.27 13.53 5.07
N LEU A 793 -4.42 12.54 5.34
CA LEU A 793 -4.61 11.48 6.32
C LEU A 793 -3.81 11.80 7.60
N ASN A 794 -4.48 12.43 8.55
CA ASN A 794 -3.91 12.91 9.80
C ASN A 794 -4.06 11.87 10.91
N PHE A 795 -2.96 11.63 11.63
CA PHE A 795 -2.88 10.80 12.82
C PHE A 795 -2.33 11.63 13.97
N ASP A 796 -3.07 11.70 15.05
CA ASP A 796 -2.62 12.34 16.27
C ASP A 796 -2.81 11.40 17.47
N ALA A 797 -1.92 11.50 18.45
CA ALA A 797 -1.99 10.75 19.69
C ALA A 797 -1.61 11.64 20.88
N SER A 798 -2.27 11.42 22.01
CA SER A 798 -2.04 12.11 23.28
C SER A 798 -1.98 11.12 24.43
N LEU A 799 -1.28 11.53 25.50
CA LEU A 799 -1.07 10.74 26.70
C LEU A 799 -1.53 11.54 27.91
N GLN A 800 -2.37 10.93 28.74
CA GLN A 800 -2.79 11.46 30.03
C GLN A 800 -2.38 10.50 31.14
N GLN A 801 -1.75 11.01 32.20
CA GLN A 801 -1.37 10.22 33.38
C GLN A 801 -2.01 10.80 34.64
N ASP A 802 -2.60 9.93 35.47
CA ASP A 802 -3.40 10.35 36.63
C ASP A 802 -2.54 10.93 37.77
N SER A 803 -1.29 10.46 37.88
CA SER A 803 -0.28 10.91 38.84
C SER A 803 1.12 10.51 38.37
N LEU A 804 2.15 10.95 39.10
CA LEU A 804 3.56 10.59 38.87
C LEU A 804 4.06 9.46 39.78
N ALA A 805 3.20 8.89 40.63
CA ALA A 805 3.59 7.80 41.53
C ALA A 805 3.63 6.45 40.77
N PRO A 806 4.58 5.54 41.09
CA PRO A 806 4.54 4.16 40.64
C PRO A 806 3.18 3.52 40.98
N GLY A 807 2.58 2.87 40.00
CA GLY A 807 1.21 2.37 40.04
C GLY A 807 0.16 3.31 39.41
N THR A 808 0.57 4.46 38.88
CA THR A 808 -0.32 5.39 38.17
C THR A 808 -0.90 4.77 36.90
N LYS A 809 -2.12 5.20 36.55
CA LYS A 809 -2.76 4.83 35.29
C LYS A 809 -2.37 5.83 34.21
N VAL A 810 -1.89 5.31 33.09
CA VAL A 810 -1.57 6.07 31.88
C VAL A 810 -2.61 5.72 30.82
N THR A 811 -3.27 6.73 30.27
CA THR A 811 -4.28 6.61 29.21
C THR A 811 -3.75 7.21 27.91
N LEU A 812 -3.71 6.39 26.86
CA LEU A 812 -3.36 6.79 25.51
C LEU A 812 -4.65 7.00 24.71
N ARG A 813 -4.73 8.13 24.01
CA ARG A 813 -5.79 8.41 23.05
C ARG A 813 -5.16 8.68 21.69
N ALA A 814 -5.76 8.16 20.63
CA ALA A 814 -5.34 8.42 19.27
C ALA A 814 -6.54 8.78 18.38
N SER A 815 -6.32 9.56 17.34
CA SER A 815 -7.34 9.90 16.34
C SER A 815 -6.76 9.79 14.93
N VAL A 816 -7.54 9.17 14.04
CA VAL A 816 -7.26 9.11 12.60
C VAL A 816 -8.34 9.93 11.89
N LYS A 817 -7.92 10.89 11.07
CA LYS A 817 -8.79 11.75 10.27
C LYS A 817 -8.38 11.70 8.81
N GLN A 818 -9.35 11.76 7.92
CA GLN A 818 -9.17 11.85 6.48
C GLN A 818 -9.87 13.12 5.99
N TYR A 819 -9.15 14.02 5.31
CA TYR A 819 -9.68 15.32 4.87
C TYR A 819 -10.42 16.08 6.00
N ASP A 820 -9.82 16.09 7.20
CA ASP A 820 -10.34 16.67 8.45
C ASP A 820 -11.66 16.11 8.98
N ILE A 821 -12.22 15.08 8.32
CA ILE A 821 -13.34 14.30 8.86
C ILE A 821 -12.84 13.03 9.55
N PRO A 822 -13.58 12.52 10.55
CA PRO A 822 -13.24 11.27 11.20
C PRO A 822 -13.07 10.10 10.21
N PHE A 823 -12.01 9.32 10.34
CA PHE A 823 -11.75 8.19 9.45
C PHE A 823 -12.83 7.11 9.58
N THR A 824 -13.41 6.71 8.45
CA THR A 824 -14.51 5.73 8.38
C THR A 824 -14.08 4.34 7.91
N GLY A 825 -12.81 4.17 7.51
CA GLY A 825 -12.25 2.88 7.14
C GLY A 825 -11.84 2.03 8.36
N THR A 826 -11.31 0.83 8.08
CA THR A 826 -10.72 -0.03 9.11
C THR A 826 -9.26 0.33 9.32
N ALA A 827 -8.92 0.80 10.51
CA ALA A 827 -7.55 0.97 10.98
C ALA A 827 -7.37 0.24 12.31
N GLU A 828 -6.25 -0.44 12.45
CA GLU A 828 -5.79 -1.01 13.72
C GLU A 828 -4.83 -0.02 14.38
N VAL A 829 -5.05 0.26 15.67
CA VAL A 829 -4.21 1.18 16.43
C VAL A 829 -3.70 0.47 17.68
N TRP A 830 -2.40 0.50 17.89
CA TRP A 830 -1.76 -0.08 19.07
C TRP A 830 -0.62 0.81 19.56
N ALA A 831 -0.15 0.57 20.78
CA ALA A 831 1.02 1.22 21.34
C ALA A 831 2.07 0.17 21.75
N GLU A 832 3.31 0.36 21.29
CA GLU A 832 4.49 -0.36 21.76
C GLU A 832 5.07 0.43 22.95
N ILE A 833 4.92 -0.10 24.17
CA ILE A 833 5.36 0.56 25.40
C ILE A 833 6.66 -0.09 25.86
N THR A 834 7.73 0.70 25.97
CA THR A 834 9.02 0.29 26.54
C THR A 834 9.15 0.86 27.95
N GLY A 835 9.24 -0.01 28.94
CA GLY A 835 9.41 0.36 30.34
C GLY A 835 10.85 0.72 30.71
N PRO A 836 11.07 1.20 31.95
CA PRO A 836 12.38 1.63 32.45
C PRO A 836 13.45 0.54 32.45
N ASP A 837 13.04 -0.72 32.58
CA ASP A 837 13.89 -1.92 32.55
C ASP A 837 14.13 -2.45 31.13
N LEU A 838 13.77 -1.67 30.10
CA LEU A 838 13.78 -2.04 28.69
C LEU A 838 12.80 -3.16 28.33
N SER A 839 11.90 -3.57 29.24
CA SER A 839 10.83 -4.50 28.91
C SER A 839 9.82 -3.83 27.96
N THR A 840 9.39 -4.56 26.94
CA THR A 840 8.41 -4.07 25.95
C THR A 840 7.07 -4.75 26.15
N MET A 841 5.98 -3.98 26.06
CA MET A 841 4.60 -4.50 26.02
C MET A 841 3.81 -3.85 24.88
N ASN A 842 2.91 -4.61 24.27
CA ASN A 842 1.98 -4.09 23.26
C ASN A 842 0.60 -3.85 23.89
N LEU A 843 0.02 -2.68 23.63
CA LEU A 843 -1.30 -2.28 24.09
C LEU A 843 -2.18 -1.94 22.89
N THR A 844 -3.17 -2.78 22.57
CA THR A 844 -4.16 -2.46 21.53
C THR A 844 -5.11 -1.37 22.02
N LEU A 845 -5.35 -0.35 21.18
CA LEU A 845 -6.27 0.74 21.47
C LEU A 845 -7.64 0.43 20.87
N ASN A 846 -8.69 0.50 21.69
CA ASN A 846 -10.04 0.18 21.27
C ASN A 846 -10.69 1.38 20.56
N ASN A 847 -11.34 1.13 19.43
CA ASN A 847 -12.11 2.16 18.71
C ASN A 847 -13.36 2.52 19.52
N LEU A 848 -13.47 3.79 19.94
CA LEU A 848 -14.56 4.29 20.77
C LEU A 848 -15.73 4.83 19.93
N ALA A 849 -15.44 5.40 18.75
CA ALA A 849 -16.35 5.77 17.65
C ALA A 849 -15.59 6.71 16.68
N TYR A 850 -15.93 6.67 15.39
CA TYR A 850 -15.48 7.65 14.38
C TYR A 850 -13.96 7.91 14.41
N GLY A 851 -13.13 6.88 14.21
CA GLY A 851 -11.68 7.05 14.09
C GLY A 851 -10.94 7.49 15.37
N VAL A 852 -11.58 7.46 16.54
CA VAL A 852 -10.96 7.75 17.85
C VAL A 852 -10.71 6.45 18.62
N TYR A 853 -9.49 6.28 19.13
CA TYR A 853 -9.01 5.07 19.80
C TYR A 853 -8.50 5.39 21.20
N SER A 854 -8.66 4.46 22.14
CA SER A 854 -8.19 4.65 23.52
C SER A 854 -7.83 3.33 24.21
N ALA A 855 -6.78 3.35 25.03
CA ALA A 855 -6.46 2.30 25.99
C ALA A 855 -5.66 2.86 27.17
N SER A 856 -5.53 2.07 28.24
CA SER A 856 -4.74 2.45 29.40
C SER A 856 -3.88 1.30 29.89
N PHE A 857 -2.73 1.62 30.50
CA PHE A 857 -1.88 0.68 31.23
C PHE A 857 -1.47 1.26 32.59
N THR A 858 -0.87 0.42 33.45
CA THR A 858 -0.38 0.82 34.76
C THR A 858 1.14 0.90 34.76
N ALA A 859 1.68 2.10 34.97
CA ALA A 859 3.13 2.34 35.06
C ALA A 859 3.62 1.97 36.47
N SER A 860 4.00 0.70 36.66
CA SER A 860 4.20 0.10 37.99
C SER A 860 5.61 0.28 38.57
N GLN A 861 6.63 0.43 37.73
CA GLN A 861 8.01 0.69 38.14
C GLN A 861 8.30 2.18 38.08
N PRO A 862 9.22 2.72 38.89
CA PRO A 862 9.73 4.07 38.66
C PRO A 862 10.59 4.12 37.40
N GLY A 863 10.44 5.18 36.62
CA GLY A 863 11.27 5.50 35.46
C GLY A 863 10.46 6.06 34.31
N VAL A 864 11.08 6.11 33.13
CA VAL A 864 10.44 6.61 31.90
C VAL A 864 9.88 5.45 31.11
N TYR A 865 8.64 5.60 30.66
CA TYR A 865 7.95 4.71 29.73
C TYR A 865 7.87 5.40 28.38
N SER A 866 8.45 4.80 27.34
CA SER A 866 8.29 5.24 25.95
C SER A 866 7.09 4.55 25.33
N CYS A 867 6.13 5.31 24.83
CA CYS A 867 4.89 4.82 24.24
C CYS A 867 4.87 5.19 22.75
N ARG A 868 5.25 4.26 21.87
CA ARG A 868 5.15 4.44 20.41
C ARG A 868 3.78 3.97 19.94
N VAL A 869 2.89 4.92 19.69
CA VAL A 869 1.54 4.66 19.17
C VAL A 869 1.59 4.56 17.66
N ARG A 870 1.01 3.51 17.09
CA ARG A 870 1.02 3.20 15.66
C ARG A 870 -0.39 2.95 15.17
N ALA A 871 -0.66 3.37 13.94
CA ALA A 871 -1.86 3.06 13.20
C ALA A 871 -1.50 2.41 11.86
N GLU A 872 -2.18 1.33 11.53
CA GLU A 872 -2.10 0.65 10.24
C GLU A 872 -3.51 0.43 9.68
N GLY A 873 -3.68 0.62 8.38
CA GLY A 873 -4.95 0.39 7.73
C GLY A 873 -4.88 0.53 6.22
N TYR A 874 -6.05 0.61 5.60
CA TYR A 874 -6.19 0.82 4.16
C TYR A 874 -6.92 2.12 3.89
N PHE A 875 -6.28 2.99 3.11
CA PHE A 875 -6.92 4.14 2.52
C PHE A 875 -7.71 3.69 1.29
N ASN A 876 -8.99 4.07 1.20
CA ASN A 876 -9.90 3.69 0.12
C ASN A 876 -9.89 2.17 -0.23
N SER A 877 -9.68 1.31 0.78
CA SER A 877 -9.64 -0.17 0.65
C SER A 877 -8.52 -0.76 -0.23
N LYS A 878 -7.52 0.03 -0.64
CA LYS A 878 -6.43 -0.44 -1.51
C LYS A 878 -5.04 -0.06 -1.03
N ASP A 879 -4.83 1.20 -0.66
CA ASP A 879 -3.49 1.70 -0.35
C ASP A 879 -3.21 1.53 1.14
N LYS A 880 -2.22 0.70 1.46
CA LYS A 880 -1.79 0.51 2.84
C LYS A 880 -1.23 1.82 3.37
N PHE A 881 -1.55 2.16 4.61
CA PHE A 881 -0.94 3.28 5.30
C PHE A 881 -0.42 2.87 6.66
N THR A 882 0.66 3.55 7.07
CA THR A 882 1.21 3.50 8.42
C THR A 882 1.41 4.92 8.94
N ARG A 883 1.10 5.13 10.22
CA ARG A 883 1.32 6.38 10.94
C ARG A 883 1.82 6.06 12.33
N GLU A 884 2.71 6.88 12.87
CA GLU A 884 3.21 6.70 14.23
C GLU A 884 3.48 8.00 14.96
N LYS A 885 3.39 7.95 16.29
CA LYS A 885 3.73 9.06 17.20
C LYS A 885 4.31 8.48 18.48
N THR A 886 5.42 9.06 18.95
CA THR A 886 6.06 8.65 20.21
C THR A 886 5.68 9.61 21.32
N LEU A 887 5.22 9.08 22.44
CA LEU A 887 4.83 9.81 23.65
C LEU A 887 5.62 9.24 24.84
N THR A 888 5.78 9.98 25.93
CA THR A 888 6.43 9.47 27.14
C THR A 888 5.57 9.65 28.39
N ALA A 889 5.59 8.63 29.27
CA ALA A 889 5.07 8.71 30.63
C ALA A 889 6.22 8.54 31.63
N ALA A 890 6.08 9.04 32.85
CA ALA A 890 7.11 8.93 33.87
C ALA A 890 6.53 8.68 35.25
N THR A 891 7.26 7.90 36.05
CA THR A 891 6.90 7.53 37.43
C THR A 891 8.12 7.57 38.35
N TYR A 892 7.96 7.94 39.61
CA TYR A 892 9.07 7.95 40.58
C TYR A 892 8.62 7.78 42.04
N TYR A 893 9.47 7.17 42.87
CA TYR A 893 9.20 7.03 44.29
C TYR A 893 9.27 8.38 45.01
N GLY A 894 8.12 8.91 45.40
CA GLY A 894 8.02 9.92 46.46
C GLY A 894 7.95 11.38 45.99
N ASN A 895 7.23 12.17 46.79
CA ASN A 895 6.96 13.59 46.61
C ASN A 895 8.22 14.43 46.32
N TYR A 896 8.50 14.75 45.06
CA TYR A 896 8.97 16.10 44.70
C TYR A 896 7.74 17.03 44.66
N GLY A 897 7.01 17.07 45.77
CA GLY A 897 6.14 18.20 46.04
C GLY A 897 7.08 19.36 46.32
N THR A 898 7.02 20.39 45.47
CA THR A 898 7.34 21.79 45.78
C THR A 898 7.96 21.99 47.16
N THR A 899 9.24 21.71 47.29
CA THR A 899 10.02 22.28 48.38
C THR A 899 11.15 22.99 47.67
N PRO A 900 11.18 24.33 47.70
CA PRO A 900 12.31 25.11 47.21
C PRO A 900 13.60 24.61 47.88
N PRO A 901 14.79 24.90 47.31
CA PRO A 901 16.04 24.42 47.87
C PRO A 901 16.19 24.83 49.34
N ASP A 902 16.30 23.82 50.20
CA ASP A 902 16.97 23.84 51.50
C ASP A 902 16.42 24.78 52.60
N ASP A 903 15.23 24.47 53.13
CA ASP A 903 14.77 25.01 54.42
C ASP A 903 15.31 24.19 55.62
N THR A 904 15.99 23.06 55.35
CA THR A 904 16.51 22.16 56.39
C THR A 904 17.71 22.73 57.13
N LEU A 905 18.62 23.43 56.45
CA LEU A 905 19.74 24.13 57.12
C LEU A 905 19.22 25.27 57.99
N CYS A 906 18.30 26.10 57.48
CA CYS A 906 17.68 27.19 58.23
C CYS A 906 16.92 26.68 59.46
N GLN A 907 16.15 25.59 59.34
CA GLN A 907 15.44 24.97 60.47
C GLN A 907 16.41 24.39 61.52
N VAL A 908 17.51 23.75 61.11
CA VAL A 908 18.54 23.24 62.03
C VAL A 908 19.26 24.41 62.73
N LEU A 909 19.62 25.47 61.99
CA LEU A 909 20.27 26.66 62.56
C LEU A 909 19.34 27.43 63.51
N HIS A 910 18.04 27.54 63.20
CA HIS A 910 17.03 28.09 64.11
C HIS A 910 16.83 27.22 65.36
N CYS A 911 16.89 25.89 65.23
CA CYS A 911 16.86 24.98 66.38
C CYS A 911 18.10 25.13 67.28
N LEU A 912 19.30 25.13 66.69
CA LEU A 912 20.58 25.26 67.40
C LEU A 912 20.76 26.63 68.07
N THR A 913 20.11 27.67 67.54
CA THR A 913 20.11 29.04 68.11
C THR A 913 18.85 29.37 68.91
N SER A 914 17.99 28.37 69.15
CA SER A 914 16.80 28.54 70.00
C SER A 914 17.19 28.67 71.47
N GLU A 915 16.36 29.38 72.23
CA GLU A 915 16.56 29.59 73.67
C GLU A 915 16.49 28.29 74.49
N HIS A 916 16.03 27.20 73.89
CA HIS A 916 15.92 25.89 74.52
C HIS A 916 17.17 25.02 74.34
N VAL A 917 18.04 25.35 73.38
CA VAL A 917 19.29 24.62 73.10
C VAL A 917 20.50 25.36 73.66
N LEU A 918 20.55 26.68 73.56
CA LEU A 918 21.61 27.50 74.13
C LEU A 918 21.29 27.92 75.57
N THR A 919 21.84 27.19 76.54
CA THR A 919 21.74 27.56 77.95
C THR A 919 22.46 28.89 78.23
N LYS A 920 22.06 29.60 79.30
CA LYS A 920 22.72 30.86 79.72
C LYS A 920 24.24 30.72 79.87
N ALA A 921 24.73 29.57 80.36
CA ALA A 921 26.16 29.29 80.50
C ALA A 921 26.88 29.13 79.15
N ALA A 922 26.20 28.62 78.11
CA ALA A 922 26.76 28.49 76.76
C ALA A 922 26.86 29.85 76.05
N LEU A 923 25.84 30.71 76.21
CA LEU A 923 25.84 32.07 75.66
C LEU A 923 26.99 32.92 76.22
N GLU A 924 27.27 32.77 77.52
CA GLU A 924 28.36 33.49 78.18
C GLU A 924 29.75 33.01 77.74
N ARG A 925 29.85 31.73 77.37
CA ARG A 925 31.08 31.13 76.83
C ARG A 925 31.30 31.52 75.36
N LEU A 926 30.25 31.61 74.56
CA LEU A 926 30.31 32.10 73.18
C LEU A 926 30.70 33.58 73.11
N ARG A 927 30.16 34.43 74.01
CA ARG A 927 30.58 35.82 74.13
C ARG A 927 32.06 35.97 74.48
N LYS A 928 32.60 35.12 75.37
CA LYS A 928 34.04 35.10 75.70
C LYS A 928 34.92 34.64 74.53
N LEU A 929 34.37 33.91 73.57
CA LEU A 929 35.04 33.49 72.34
C LEU A 929 34.85 34.48 71.17
N GLY A 930 34.20 35.63 71.42
CA GLY A 930 33.98 36.68 70.42
C GLY A 930 32.79 36.41 69.47
N ILE A 931 31.93 35.44 69.77
CA ILE A 931 30.76 35.10 68.96
C ILE A 931 29.51 35.69 69.63
N ASP A 932 28.87 36.65 68.96
CA ASP A 932 27.60 37.23 69.42
C ASP A 932 26.41 36.44 68.84
N ALA A 933 25.81 35.60 69.69
CA ALA A 933 24.68 34.76 69.32
C ALA A 933 23.41 35.57 68.96
N GLU A 934 23.28 36.80 69.45
CA GLU A 934 22.13 37.67 69.21
C GLU A 934 22.22 38.29 67.81
N VAL A 935 23.42 38.73 67.40
CA VAL A 935 23.72 39.17 66.03
C VAL A 935 23.59 38.00 65.04
N PHE A 936 24.08 36.82 65.41
CA PHE A 936 23.97 35.62 64.58
C PHE A 936 22.51 35.23 64.34
N ARG A 937 21.67 35.26 65.39
CA ARG A 937 20.24 34.98 65.29
C ARG A 937 19.51 36.02 64.42
N LYS A 938 19.89 37.30 64.53
CA LYS A 938 19.35 38.35 63.68
C LYS A 938 19.72 38.15 62.20
N CYS A 939 20.96 37.74 61.94
CA CYS A 939 21.41 37.39 60.58
C CYS A 939 20.65 36.19 60.02
N LEU A 940 20.34 35.17 60.84
CA LEU A 940 19.47 34.07 60.45
C LEU A 940 18.03 34.54 60.16
N GLU A 941 17.46 35.42 60.97
CA GLU A 941 16.10 35.96 60.75
C GLU A 941 15.99 36.84 59.49
N GLU A 942 17.08 37.44 59.04
CA GLU A 942 17.14 38.23 57.80
C GLU A 942 17.34 37.37 56.54
N ASN A 943 17.95 36.19 56.67
CA ASN A 943 18.32 35.33 55.53
C ASN A 943 17.53 34.01 55.44
N CYS A 944 16.75 33.65 56.45
CA CYS A 944 15.89 32.45 56.48
C CYS A 944 14.40 32.81 56.69
N PRO A 945 13.45 32.22 55.95
CA PRO A 945 12.02 32.48 56.12
C PRO A 945 11.46 31.89 57.44
N LYS A 946 10.55 32.59 58.11
CA LYS A 946 9.95 32.13 59.39
C LYS A 946 8.93 31.00 59.16
N PRO A 947 8.94 29.90 59.95
CA PRO A 947 7.95 28.82 59.81
C PRO A 947 6.54 29.30 60.19
N GLN A 948 5.54 29.01 59.36
CA GLN A 948 4.14 29.34 59.63
C GLN A 948 3.55 28.42 60.72
N GLU A 949 3.04 29.01 61.81
CA GLU A 949 2.28 28.27 62.83
C GLU A 949 0.90 27.84 62.29
N HIS A 950 0.60 26.54 62.32
CA HIS A 950 -0.74 26.01 62.06
C HIS A 950 -1.72 26.39 63.18
N VAL A 951 -2.56 27.41 62.95
CA VAL A 951 -3.64 27.80 63.86
C VAL A 951 -4.86 26.89 63.67
N ARG A 952 -5.24 26.13 64.71
CA ARG A 952 -6.53 25.40 64.80
C ARG A 952 -7.69 26.37 65.07
N PRO A 953 -8.83 26.30 64.35
CA PRO A 953 -9.98 27.15 64.65
C PRO A 953 -10.90 26.54 65.71
N LYS A 954 -11.41 27.37 66.64
CA LYS A 954 -12.57 27.09 67.50
C LYS A 954 -13.56 28.29 67.55
N PRO A 955 -14.85 28.07 67.88
CA PRO A 955 -15.98 28.82 67.30
C PRO A 955 -16.69 29.79 68.27
N ARG A 956 -17.41 30.81 67.74
CA ARG A 956 -18.81 31.22 68.08
C ARG A 956 -19.25 32.61 67.52
N LYS A 957 -20.37 32.62 66.77
CA LYS A 957 -21.71 33.28 66.97
C LYS A 957 -21.84 34.77 67.44
N PRO A 958 -23.01 35.44 67.21
CA PRO A 958 -23.31 36.36 66.10
C PRO A 958 -23.64 37.81 66.56
N SER A 959 -23.58 38.81 65.66
CA SER A 959 -24.15 40.15 65.89
C SER A 959 -25.07 40.57 64.75
N GLY A 960 -26.34 40.83 65.08
CA GLY A 960 -27.33 41.33 64.15
C GLY A 960 -27.40 42.85 64.12
N GLN A 961 -27.72 43.38 62.94
CA GLN A 961 -28.58 44.55 62.77
C GLN A 961 -29.31 44.43 61.41
N LYS A 962 -30.65 44.48 61.48
CA LYS A 962 -31.65 44.66 60.41
C LYS A 962 -32.40 45.98 60.76
N PRO A 963 -33.33 46.54 59.95
CA PRO A 963 -33.69 46.33 58.54
C PRO A 963 -33.92 47.64 57.74
N GLY A 964 -34.12 47.55 56.41
CA GLY A 964 -34.77 48.56 55.59
C GLY A 964 -35.66 47.91 54.53
N PHE A 965 -36.97 48.14 54.62
CA PHE A 965 -38.05 47.56 53.83
C PHE A 965 -38.17 48.22 52.44
N ASN A 966 -38.54 47.44 51.41
CA ASN A 966 -39.72 47.76 50.60
C ASN A 966 -40.27 46.53 49.86
N ILE A 967 -41.56 46.26 50.07
CA ILE A 967 -42.37 45.24 49.42
C ILE A 967 -43.46 45.96 48.61
N ARG A 968 -43.71 45.54 47.37
CA ARG A 968 -45.06 45.66 46.76
C ARG A 968 -45.75 44.29 46.83
N LYS A 969 -46.87 44.24 47.56
CA LYS A 969 -47.90 43.19 47.63
C LYS A 969 -48.84 43.33 46.41
N GLU A 970 -49.62 42.35 45.94
CA GLU A 970 -50.66 41.58 46.65
C GLU A 970 -50.98 40.18 46.02
N SER A 971 -51.00 39.15 46.89
CA SER A 971 -52.08 38.18 47.27
C SER A 971 -53.05 37.50 46.25
N PRO A 972 -53.78 36.38 46.61
CA PRO A 972 -53.40 35.11 47.27
C PRO A 972 -54.17 33.82 46.79
N ALA A 973 -53.90 32.65 47.44
CA ALA A 973 -54.62 31.34 47.50
C ALA A 973 -54.27 30.25 46.43
N LYS A 974 -54.14 28.93 46.69
CA LYS A 974 -54.53 27.97 47.78
C LYS A 974 -53.65 26.68 47.70
N PRO A 975 -53.63 25.79 48.73
CA PRO A 975 -52.64 24.70 48.87
C PRO A 975 -53.17 23.28 48.54
N ILE A 976 -52.28 22.34 48.15
CA ILE A 976 -52.58 20.89 48.06
C ILE A 976 -51.49 20.05 48.76
N LYS A 977 -51.96 18.96 49.41
CA LYS A 977 -51.37 18.13 50.46
C LYS A 977 -50.40 17.03 49.99
N LEU A 978 -49.48 16.65 50.89
CA LEU A 978 -48.68 15.41 50.91
C LEU A 978 -49.45 14.22 51.53
N PRO A 979 -49.11 12.96 51.19
CA PRO A 979 -49.38 11.79 52.04
C PRO A 979 -48.12 11.18 52.69
N LYS A 980 -48.35 10.44 53.78
CA LYS A 980 -47.45 10.06 54.89
C LYS A 980 -47.11 8.56 54.96
N VAL A 981 -45.85 8.26 55.36
CA VAL A 981 -45.31 7.40 56.47
C VAL A 981 -45.82 5.95 56.70
N LYS A 982 -44.91 4.96 56.90
CA LYS A 982 -44.77 4.10 58.12
C LYS A 982 -43.60 3.08 58.09
N SER A 983 -43.18 2.67 59.30
CA SER A 983 -42.01 1.84 59.68
C SER A 983 -42.39 0.54 60.42
N GLY A 984 -41.58 -0.55 60.33
CA GLY A 984 -41.49 -1.61 61.38
C GLY A 984 -40.90 -3.01 61.02
N LYS A 985 -39.69 -3.32 61.57
CA LYS A 985 -39.09 -4.58 62.20
C LYS A 985 -39.10 -6.03 61.55
N PRO A 986 -38.21 -7.00 61.96
CA PRO A 986 -37.35 -7.84 61.07
C PRO A 986 -37.42 -9.42 61.17
N VAL A 987 -36.50 -10.13 60.43
CA VAL A 987 -35.94 -11.55 60.50
C VAL A 987 -36.43 -12.56 59.42
N PRO A 988 -35.75 -13.69 58.94
CA PRO A 988 -34.35 -14.27 58.95
C PRO A 988 -33.73 -14.67 57.54
N PRO A 989 -32.49 -15.25 57.42
CA PRO A 989 -31.84 -15.77 56.17
C PRO A 989 -32.18 -17.27 55.91
N PRO A 990 -31.82 -18.03 54.80
CA PRO A 990 -30.57 -18.14 53.98
C PRO A 990 -30.88 -18.53 52.47
N PRO A 991 -30.12 -19.33 51.64
CA PRO A 991 -28.75 -19.91 51.69
C PRO A 991 -27.86 -19.75 50.41
N GLY A 992 -26.59 -20.16 50.54
CA GLY A 992 -25.55 -20.11 49.50
C GLY A 992 -25.55 -21.27 48.47
N PRO A 993 -24.60 -21.27 47.52
CA PRO A 993 -24.58 -22.25 46.42
C PRO A 993 -23.83 -23.54 46.78
N LYS A 994 -24.44 -24.69 46.42
CA LYS A 994 -23.80 -26.01 46.37
C LYS A 994 -23.39 -26.37 44.94
N VAL A 995 -22.21 -26.96 44.86
CA VAL A 995 -21.53 -27.62 43.74
C VAL A 995 -22.31 -28.85 43.24
N ILE A 996 -22.20 -29.19 41.94
CA ILE A 996 -21.92 -30.55 41.40
C ILE A 996 -21.47 -30.46 39.93
N HIS A 997 -20.44 -31.26 39.65
CA HIS A 997 -19.67 -31.55 38.45
C HIS A 997 -20.46 -32.00 37.20
N MET A 998 -19.82 -31.91 36.01
CA MET A 998 -19.36 -33.12 35.29
C MET A 998 -18.34 -32.77 34.19
N PHE A 999 -17.16 -33.38 34.34
CA PHE A 999 -16.13 -33.53 33.31
C PHE A 999 -16.57 -34.54 32.25
N SER A 1000 -16.17 -34.32 31.00
CA SER A 1000 -15.79 -35.39 30.09
C SER A 1000 -14.57 -34.94 29.29
N GLU A 1001 -13.41 -35.49 29.61
CA GLU A 1001 -12.31 -35.66 28.65
C GLU A 1001 -12.76 -36.59 27.50
N PRO A 1002 -12.01 -36.64 26.40
CA PRO A 1002 -11.07 -37.74 26.32
C PRO A 1002 -9.64 -37.31 25.93
N ALA A 1003 -8.73 -38.16 26.41
CA ALA A 1003 -7.30 -38.07 26.33
C ALA A 1003 -6.70 -38.59 25.01
N MET A 1004 -5.38 -38.38 24.94
CA MET A 1004 -4.33 -39.16 24.24
C MET A 1004 -3.94 -38.78 22.81
N SER A 1005 -2.71 -38.26 22.68
CA SER A 1005 -1.59 -39.09 22.20
C SER A 1005 -0.25 -38.35 22.34
N ALA A 1006 0.72 -39.03 22.94
CA ALA A 1006 2.11 -38.65 23.09
C ALA A 1006 3.00 -39.55 22.22
N SER A 1007 4.06 -39.00 21.61
CA SER A 1007 5.34 -39.70 21.37
C SER A 1007 6.36 -38.65 20.87
N ALA A 1008 7.45 -38.36 21.59
CA ALA A 1008 8.75 -39.08 21.60
C ALA A 1008 9.61 -38.75 20.34
N LEU A 1009 10.93 -38.56 20.33
CA LEU A 1009 12.05 -38.67 21.28
C LEU A 1009 13.35 -38.22 20.53
N LYS A 1010 14.43 -37.92 21.28
CA LYS A 1010 15.89 -37.94 20.93
C LYS A 1010 16.49 -36.66 20.32
N SER A 1011 17.39 -35.93 21.00
CA SER A 1011 18.75 -36.22 21.48
C SER A 1011 19.83 -36.28 20.39
N ALA A 1012 20.65 -35.25 20.29
CA ALA A 1012 22.06 -35.34 19.86
C ALA A 1012 22.82 -34.05 20.23
N ALA A 1013 23.98 -34.21 20.85
CA ALA A 1013 25.08 -33.25 20.94
C ALA A 1013 26.38 -34.02 20.60
N PRO A 1014 27.55 -33.39 20.42
CA PRO A 1014 27.95 -32.26 19.56
C PRO A 1014 28.95 -32.75 18.47
N PRO A 1015 29.69 -31.86 17.77
CA PRO A 1015 31.09 -31.74 18.18
C PRO A 1015 31.67 -30.31 18.13
N ALA A 1016 32.70 -30.14 18.96
CA ALA A 1016 33.63 -29.02 18.99
C ALA A 1016 34.45 -28.90 17.70
N GLY A 1017 34.81 -27.66 17.35
CA GLY A 1017 35.69 -27.38 16.21
C GLY A 1017 35.91 -25.89 16.00
N ALA A 1018 36.67 -25.25 16.90
CA ALA A 1018 37.17 -23.90 16.71
C ALA A 1018 38.41 -23.91 15.81
N PRO A 1019 38.50 -23.03 14.80
CA PRO A 1019 39.77 -22.50 14.34
C PRO A 1019 39.95 -21.09 14.91
N ALA A 1020 40.97 -20.94 15.76
CA ALA A 1020 41.51 -19.64 16.12
C ALA A 1020 42.07 -18.95 14.87
N PHE A 1021 41.62 -17.73 14.57
CA PHE A 1021 42.28 -16.84 13.62
C PHE A 1021 42.96 -15.67 14.36
N PRO A 1022 44.15 -15.26 13.91
CA PRO A 1022 45.10 -14.52 14.72
C PRO A 1022 44.79 -13.02 14.78
N ARG A 1023 45.13 -12.42 15.93
CA ARG A 1023 45.34 -10.99 16.08
C ARG A 1023 46.31 -10.49 15.02
N ILE A 1024 45.88 -9.54 14.17
CA ILE A 1024 46.79 -8.73 13.35
C ILE A 1024 46.77 -7.31 13.91
N VAL A 1025 47.73 -7.05 14.79
CA VAL A 1025 48.26 -5.71 15.05
C VAL A 1025 49.55 -5.61 14.25
N LYS A 1026 49.54 -4.83 13.18
CA LYS A 1026 50.68 -4.10 12.55
C LYS A 1026 50.35 -3.88 11.07
N MET A 1027 50.24 -2.63 10.66
CA MET A 1027 50.84 -2.10 9.43
C MET A 1027 50.59 -0.58 9.36
N PHE A 1028 51.46 0.18 10.02
CA PHE A 1028 51.85 1.51 9.59
C PHE A 1028 53.37 1.47 9.38
N SER A 1029 53.79 1.38 8.13
CA SER A 1029 55.16 1.65 7.71
C SER A 1029 55.14 1.99 6.23
N LEU A 1030 55.44 3.26 5.94
CA LEU A 1030 55.73 3.79 4.61
C LEU A 1030 57.04 3.17 4.08
N PRO A 1031 57.21 3.07 2.76
CA PRO A 1031 58.54 3.10 2.17
C PRO A 1031 58.74 4.35 1.30
N GLU A 1032 59.91 4.96 1.49
CA GLU A 1032 60.53 5.96 0.62
C GLU A 1032 61.19 5.32 -0.60
N ASP A 1033 61.26 6.14 -1.65
CA ASP A 1033 62.24 6.23 -2.73
C ASP A 1033 62.43 5.07 -3.73
N GLU A 1034 62.07 5.36 -4.99
CA GLU A 1034 63.05 5.32 -6.08
C GLU A 1034 62.70 6.29 -7.23
N VAL A 1035 63.74 7.00 -7.67
CA VAL A 1035 63.79 8.08 -8.66
C VAL A 1035 63.73 7.53 -10.10
N PRO A 1036 63.22 8.31 -11.07
CA PRO A 1036 63.85 8.30 -12.39
C PRO A 1036 64.15 9.72 -12.95
N MET A 1037 65.35 9.83 -13.52
CA MET A 1037 65.88 10.92 -14.35
C MET A 1037 65.84 10.50 -15.86
N PRO A 1038 66.04 11.38 -16.87
CA PRO A 1038 65.19 12.53 -17.23
C PRO A 1038 65.04 12.59 -18.80
N PRO A 1039 64.96 13.74 -19.51
CA PRO A 1039 63.87 14.03 -20.46
C PRO A 1039 64.28 13.96 -21.95
N LYS A 1040 63.33 13.75 -22.87
CA LYS A 1040 63.50 14.12 -24.28
C LYS A 1040 62.27 14.77 -24.92
N SER A 1041 62.58 15.89 -25.56
CA SER A 1041 61.79 16.80 -26.38
C SER A 1041 61.08 16.17 -27.59
N LYS A 1042 59.88 16.68 -27.93
CA LYS A 1042 59.50 17.34 -29.22
C LYS A 1042 57.98 17.24 -29.47
N LYS A 1043 57.31 18.40 -29.44
CA LYS A 1043 56.41 19.04 -30.46
C LYS A 1043 55.50 18.17 -31.40
N PRO A 1044 54.45 18.76 -32.01
CA PRO A 1044 53.04 18.41 -31.80
C PRO A 1044 52.35 17.80 -33.05
N LYS A 1045 51.12 17.24 -32.91
CA LYS A 1045 49.96 17.46 -33.82
C LYS A 1045 48.77 16.52 -33.55
N ARG A 1046 47.60 17.17 -33.42
CA ARG A 1046 46.27 16.89 -34.02
C ARG A 1046 45.58 15.51 -33.90
N LYS A 1047 44.34 15.62 -33.38
CA LYS A 1047 43.06 15.01 -33.79
C LYS A 1047 42.88 13.49 -33.60
N ARG A 1048 42.06 13.12 -32.61
CA ARG A 1048 40.63 12.89 -32.80
C ARG A 1048 39.87 13.21 -31.52
#